data_AF-A0A661J7T2-F1
#
_entry.id   AF-A0A661J7T2-F1
#
_cell.length_a   1.000
_cell.length_b   1.000
_cell.length_c   1.000
_cell.angle_alpha   90.00
_cell.angle_beta   90.00
_cell.angle_gamma   90.00
#
_symmetry.space_group_name_H-M   'P 1'
#
loop_
_entity.id
_entity.type
_entity.pdbx_description
1 polymer ?
#
loop_
_entity_poly.entity_id
_entity_poly.type
_entity_poly.pdbx_seq_one_letter_code
_entity_poly.pdbx_strand_id
1 'polypeptide(L)'
;MPEIPISELRETDRLFRELHSDHEHLQRLTPETGMDTESLAQQKAEIGLCCSRLEELFAQKLFPPQRVFDTLEIIHEHCPSIGRRILTEFWELDRIKPTKKTHAGETIPAYVLRCLKKLQALVTKNRAALQNTEIFRQLAQQQFGAMTGETIGISNVQIDFLEEVVARISTRPELMEALSAALIFQEIGKLPLYLEEYRSLSHSNTHGVAGAEILRRQALLQRLGMDEDTSRLTNSLVEVHGLMGHVLLGEVALPALDLVTSSGDEQLFEAFFLHSVLAAAAYREAIMVEDLLDRFLDLRQVALDVIRGETSWQSYLDEEFEEKGRSLLTDMDTTGSVQGQLALFPEWGSLADKHGHHLKGKDTAAIERLFRLVGLPDIDFVDTQMKTLDMPVSFIYHKKGLKSTGLQRFEEDLHKAMVVHKAVMDLADTIRRYLLDQLNPSRDSIRIYGLEYVAQHLTPENWLKLLILGFRGLDQFCPGNGKPRVIDLHDLSLIIDRRYQAIAEELATLPTDRLFEDSRLLARLTKASVGIILLYNSDEGVAKPFYQDRLQLQLVLEQMQDQQEISRLKNFYHRELKKLKNYTYHTEDYQKLLSDSFHERLQKLIEQALKNLQKKMRQQRSFSAIERVFAELMALAEENAFSEEQIQLVTDMYEFNRDRLRSRRLEAIYREIHGCSTTAELFELWPKIRLELMNNQSHLGKEFEDLVTSCFDQQLEQLERS
;
A
#
# COMPACT_ATOMS: atom_id res chain seq x y z
N MET A 1 20.50 24.90 -5.85
CA MET A 1 19.70 23.90 -6.58
C MET A 1 18.58 24.56 -7.38
N PRO A 2 17.60 25.27 -6.79
CA PRO A 2 16.50 25.88 -7.57
C PRO A 2 16.93 26.96 -8.57
N GLU A 3 18.11 27.54 -8.37
CA GLU A 3 18.68 28.59 -9.22
C GLU A 3 19.45 28.04 -10.43
N ILE A 4 19.67 26.72 -10.51
CA ILE A 4 20.39 26.08 -11.62
C ILE A 4 19.39 25.75 -12.73
N PRO A 5 19.64 26.09 -14.00
CA PRO A 5 18.77 25.74 -15.11
C PRO A 5 18.49 24.23 -15.18
N ILE A 6 17.23 23.83 -15.39
CA ILE A 6 16.82 22.42 -15.48
C ILE A 6 17.63 21.66 -16.55
N SER A 7 18.01 22.32 -17.65
CA SER A 7 18.86 21.74 -18.70
C SER A 7 20.25 21.34 -18.18
N GLU A 8 20.86 22.17 -17.33
CA GLU A 8 22.17 21.89 -16.73
C GLU A 8 22.09 20.77 -15.70
N LEU A 9 20.99 20.72 -14.93
CA LEU A 9 20.73 19.64 -13.97
C LEU A 9 20.56 18.28 -14.63
N ARG A 10 19.78 18.22 -15.71
CA ARG A 10 19.61 17.00 -16.51
C ARG A 10 20.90 16.54 -17.15
N GLU A 11 21.71 17.49 -17.63
CA GLU A 11 23.02 17.18 -18.18
C GLU A 11 24.00 16.67 -17.11
N THR A 12 23.98 17.28 -15.92
CA THR A 12 24.77 16.82 -14.77
C THR A 12 24.38 15.39 -14.37
N ASP A 13 23.09 15.07 -14.33
CA ASP A 13 22.61 13.71 -14.04
C ASP A 13 23.04 12.69 -15.11
N ARG A 14 22.98 13.08 -16.39
CA ARG A 14 23.43 12.25 -17.52
C ARG A 14 24.92 11.94 -17.38
N LEU A 15 25.75 12.96 -17.19
CA LEU A 15 27.20 12.81 -17.04
C LEU A 15 27.55 11.98 -15.79
N PHE A 16 26.85 12.20 -14.68
CA PHE A 16 27.02 11.39 -13.48
C PHE A 16 26.72 9.90 -13.74
N ARG A 17 25.64 9.60 -14.46
CA ARG A 17 25.26 8.23 -14.82
C ARG A 17 26.30 7.56 -15.72
N GLU A 18 26.84 8.28 -16.69
CA GLU A 18 27.92 7.80 -17.57
C GLU A 18 29.18 7.50 -16.75
N LEU A 19 29.63 8.46 -15.92
CA LEU A 19 30.78 8.29 -15.03
C LEU A 19 30.61 7.11 -14.06
N HIS A 20 29.41 6.94 -13.50
CA HIS A 20 29.13 5.85 -12.56
C HIS A 20 29.10 4.49 -13.25
N SER A 21 28.51 4.38 -14.44
CA SER A 21 28.54 3.18 -15.26
C SER A 21 29.97 2.77 -15.63
N ASP A 22 30.81 3.74 -16.01
CA ASP A 22 32.21 3.52 -16.29
C ASP A 22 32.97 3.06 -15.03
N HIS A 23 32.68 3.65 -13.87
CA HIS A 23 33.24 3.23 -12.60
C HIS A 23 32.90 1.77 -12.25
N GLU A 24 31.63 1.36 -12.40
CA GLU A 24 31.22 -0.03 -12.18
C GLU A 24 31.89 -1.00 -13.16
N HIS A 25 31.99 -0.64 -14.43
CA HIS A 25 32.67 -1.44 -15.44
C HIS A 25 34.15 -1.64 -15.08
N LEU A 26 34.84 -0.56 -14.68
CA LEU A 26 36.22 -0.60 -14.23
C LEU A 26 36.41 -1.46 -12.97
N GLN A 27 35.45 -1.45 -12.04
CA GLN A 27 35.47 -2.33 -10.86
C GLN A 27 35.36 -3.82 -11.22
N ARG A 28 34.55 -4.18 -12.24
CA ARG A 28 34.36 -5.58 -12.70
C ARG A 28 35.54 -6.13 -13.51
N LEU A 29 36.36 -5.28 -14.12
CA LEU A 29 37.55 -5.72 -14.86
C LEU A 29 38.64 -6.30 -13.93
N THR A 30 38.72 -5.82 -12.68
CA THR A 30 39.78 -6.20 -11.72
C THR A 30 39.72 -7.65 -11.19
N PRO A 31 38.55 -8.23 -10.87
CA PRO A 31 38.46 -9.63 -10.41
C PRO A 31 38.78 -10.69 -11.46
N GLU A 32 38.46 -10.45 -12.74
CA GLU A 32 38.48 -11.50 -13.78
C GLU A 32 39.66 -11.42 -14.76
N THR A 33 40.28 -10.25 -14.93
CA THR A 33 41.29 -10.05 -16.01
C THR A 33 42.73 -9.89 -15.55
N GLY A 34 42.99 -9.77 -14.24
CA GLY A 34 44.35 -9.65 -13.68
C GLY A 34 45.12 -8.39 -14.12
N MET A 35 44.46 -7.42 -14.78
CA MET A 35 45.06 -6.17 -15.21
C MET A 35 44.94 -5.09 -14.14
N ASP A 36 45.79 -5.16 -13.11
CA ASP A 36 45.96 -4.05 -12.17
C ASP A 36 47.17 -3.21 -12.61
N THR A 37 46.91 -2.13 -13.36
CA THR A 37 47.94 -1.14 -13.72
C THR A 37 47.72 0.11 -12.89
N GLU A 38 48.80 0.76 -12.44
CA GLU A 38 48.76 1.96 -11.60
C GLU A 38 47.91 3.09 -12.22
N SER A 39 47.91 3.22 -13.54
CA SER A 39 47.06 4.14 -14.31
C SER A 39 45.57 3.84 -14.18
N LEU A 40 45.18 2.57 -14.12
CA LEU A 40 43.78 2.16 -13.96
C LEU A 40 43.29 2.42 -12.54
N ALA A 41 44.14 2.17 -11.54
CA ALA A 41 43.86 2.49 -10.15
C ALA A 41 43.69 4.00 -9.93
N GLN A 42 44.54 4.82 -10.57
CA GLN A 42 44.43 6.27 -10.52
C GLN A 42 43.13 6.78 -11.16
N GLN A 43 42.77 6.26 -12.34
CA GLN A 43 41.52 6.64 -13.01
C GLN A 43 40.27 6.25 -12.20
N LYS A 44 40.28 5.08 -11.56
CA LYS A 44 39.22 4.65 -10.63
C LYS A 44 39.08 5.61 -9.44
N ALA A 45 40.20 6.02 -8.85
CA ALA A 45 40.21 6.95 -7.73
C ALA A 45 39.70 8.33 -8.13
N GLU A 46 40.09 8.85 -9.29
CA GLU A 46 39.63 10.15 -9.80
C GLU A 46 38.12 10.16 -10.08
N ILE A 47 37.60 9.12 -10.75
CA ILE A 47 36.15 9.01 -11.02
C ILE A 47 35.39 8.86 -9.69
N GLY A 48 35.88 8.02 -8.77
CA GLY A 48 35.29 7.85 -7.45
C GLY A 48 35.23 9.16 -6.66
N LEU A 49 36.32 9.94 -6.66
CA LEU A 49 36.38 11.23 -6.00
C LEU A 49 35.38 12.24 -6.60
N CYS A 50 35.26 12.29 -7.93
CA CYS A 50 34.29 13.14 -8.60
C CYS A 50 32.84 12.77 -8.24
N CYS A 51 32.50 11.47 -8.27
CA CYS A 51 31.19 10.98 -7.86
C CYS A 51 30.90 11.32 -6.39
N SER A 52 31.81 11.01 -5.47
CA SER A 52 31.62 11.31 -4.05
C SER A 52 31.48 12.80 -3.77
N ARG A 53 32.24 13.65 -4.47
CA ARG A 53 32.12 15.11 -4.32
C ARG A 53 30.78 15.64 -4.83
N LEU A 54 30.26 15.09 -5.93
CA LEU A 54 28.92 15.44 -6.41
C LEU A 54 27.83 14.97 -5.44
N GLU A 55 27.93 13.73 -4.95
CA GLU A 55 27.02 13.18 -3.94
C GLU A 55 27.01 14.07 -2.67
N GLU A 56 28.18 14.47 -2.17
CA GLU A 56 28.32 15.36 -1.01
C GLU A 56 27.71 16.74 -1.25
N LEU A 57 27.97 17.35 -2.42
CA LEU A 57 27.43 18.67 -2.78
C LEU A 57 25.89 18.67 -2.83
N PHE A 58 25.28 17.60 -3.32
CA PHE A 58 23.82 17.47 -3.33
C PHE A 58 23.27 17.18 -1.93
N ALA A 59 23.93 16.30 -1.16
CA ALA A 59 23.52 15.96 0.21
C ALA A 59 23.46 17.21 1.12
N GLN A 60 24.48 18.08 1.04
CA GLN A 60 24.55 19.34 1.81
C GLN A 60 23.43 20.35 1.48
N LYS A 61 22.63 20.12 0.42
CA LYS A 61 21.52 20.99 0.02
C LYS A 61 20.15 20.41 0.34
N LEU A 62 20.06 19.20 0.90
CA LEU A 62 18.78 18.51 1.11
C LEU A 62 17.93 19.14 2.21
N PHE A 63 18.51 19.40 3.38
CA PHE A 63 17.76 19.73 4.60
C PHE A 63 17.45 21.22 4.90
N PRO A 64 17.98 22.25 4.18
CA PRO A 64 17.59 23.63 4.44
C PRO A 64 16.07 23.86 4.32
N PRO A 65 15.38 24.25 5.41
CA PRO A 65 13.92 24.25 5.50
C PRO A 65 13.25 25.23 4.54
N GLN A 66 13.93 26.33 4.16
CA GLN A 66 13.41 27.33 3.23
C GLN A 66 13.30 26.82 1.78
N ARG A 67 14.00 25.73 1.43
CA ARG A 67 14.11 25.20 0.06
C ARG A 67 14.02 23.67 0.01
N VAL A 68 13.65 23.02 1.11
CA VAL A 68 13.69 21.54 1.25
C VAL A 68 12.77 20.86 0.24
N PHE A 69 11.57 21.38 0.04
CA PHE A 69 10.62 20.85 -0.95
C PHE A 69 11.15 21.07 -2.37
N ASP A 70 11.48 22.31 -2.72
CA ASP A 70 11.96 22.63 -4.08
C ASP A 70 13.21 21.81 -4.43
N THR A 71 14.11 21.61 -3.46
CA THR A 71 15.34 20.85 -3.67
C THR A 71 15.05 19.37 -3.88
N LEU A 72 14.25 18.75 -3.03
CA LEU A 72 13.94 17.33 -3.17
C LEU A 72 13.10 17.05 -4.42
N GLU A 73 12.13 17.91 -4.76
CA GLU A 73 11.33 17.80 -5.98
C GLU A 73 12.22 17.88 -7.23
N ILE A 74 13.12 18.87 -7.31
CA ILE A 74 14.06 19.01 -8.44
C ILE A 74 14.96 17.78 -8.57
N ILE A 75 15.51 17.26 -7.46
CA ILE A 75 16.37 16.06 -7.50
C ILE A 75 15.52 14.85 -7.96
N HIS A 76 14.31 14.72 -7.42
CA HIS A 76 13.38 13.65 -7.76
C HIS A 76 13.02 13.62 -9.25
N GLU A 77 12.68 14.78 -9.83
CA GLU A 77 12.21 14.90 -11.20
C GLU A 77 13.31 15.03 -12.25
N HIS A 78 14.47 15.60 -11.90
CA HIS A 78 15.47 16.02 -12.89
C HIS A 78 16.88 15.45 -12.66
N CYS A 79 17.17 14.93 -11.46
CA CYS A 79 18.46 14.29 -11.15
C CYS A 79 18.29 12.89 -10.51
N PRO A 80 17.54 11.96 -11.13
CA PRO A 80 17.20 10.69 -10.50
C PRO A 80 18.40 9.74 -10.30
N SER A 81 19.46 9.84 -11.12
CA SER A 81 20.65 9.00 -10.98
C SER A 81 21.46 9.41 -9.75
N ILE A 82 21.63 10.73 -9.55
CA ILE A 82 22.27 11.30 -8.36
C ILE A 82 21.39 11.06 -7.12
N GLY A 83 20.09 11.33 -7.24
CA GLY A 83 19.10 11.17 -6.17
C GLY A 83 19.08 9.76 -5.56
N ARG A 84 19.09 8.72 -6.41
CA ARG A 84 19.14 7.32 -5.98
C ARG A 84 20.41 6.94 -5.21
N ARG A 85 21.49 7.71 -5.33
CA ARG A 85 22.76 7.45 -4.62
C ARG A 85 22.81 8.15 -3.27
N ILE A 86 22.39 9.41 -3.24
CA ILE A 86 22.39 10.20 -1.99
C ILE A 86 21.26 9.73 -1.06
N LEU A 87 20.05 9.50 -1.60
CA LEU A 87 18.85 9.24 -0.81
C LEU A 87 18.10 8.02 -1.38
N THR A 88 18.79 6.88 -1.43
CA THR A 88 18.26 5.62 -1.97
C THR A 88 16.90 5.25 -1.36
N GLU A 89 16.76 5.47 -0.05
CA GLU A 89 15.57 5.16 0.73
C GLU A 89 14.32 5.81 0.16
N PHE A 90 14.41 7.08 -0.27
CA PHE A 90 13.28 7.82 -0.80
C PHE A 90 12.77 7.23 -2.13
N TRP A 91 13.66 6.71 -2.97
CA TRP A 91 13.27 6.05 -4.22
C TRP A 91 12.75 4.63 -4.01
N GLU A 92 13.23 3.93 -2.98
CA GLU A 92 12.72 2.59 -2.66
C GLU A 92 11.28 2.65 -2.11
N LEU A 93 10.84 3.80 -1.58
CA LEU A 93 9.45 4.02 -1.18
C LEU A 93 8.47 3.97 -2.38
N ASP A 94 8.90 4.28 -3.61
CA ASP A 94 8.05 4.15 -4.81
C ASP A 94 7.66 2.69 -5.11
N ARG A 95 8.43 1.73 -4.61
CA ARG A 95 8.16 0.29 -4.81
C ARG A 95 7.06 -0.22 -3.90
N ILE A 96 6.72 0.53 -2.85
CA ILE A 96 5.65 0.18 -1.93
C ILE A 96 4.31 0.56 -2.57
N LYS A 97 3.52 -0.45 -2.94
CA LYS A 97 2.18 -0.22 -3.47
C LYS A 97 1.29 0.37 -2.37
N PRO A 98 0.53 1.46 -2.65
CA PRO A 98 -0.42 2.00 -1.71
C PRO A 98 -1.44 0.93 -1.33
N THR A 99 -1.58 0.69 -0.04
CA THR A 99 -2.38 -0.41 0.51
C THR A 99 -3.88 -0.11 0.59
N LYS A 100 -4.32 1.15 0.43
CA LYS A 100 -5.73 1.55 0.57
C LYS A 100 -6.30 2.09 -0.75
N LYS A 101 -7.53 1.67 -1.10
CA LYS A 101 -8.31 2.23 -2.23
C LYS A 101 -8.71 3.70 -2.03
N THR A 102 -8.54 4.27 -0.83
CA THR A 102 -8.61 5.71 -0.59
C THR A 102 -7.44 6.49 -1.22
N HIS A 103 -6.43 5.80 -1.79
CA HIS A 103 -5.27 6.35 -2.49
C HIS A 103 -5.20 5.86 -3.93
N ALA A 104 -6.25 6.01 -4.73
CA ALA A 104 -6.16 5.74 -6.16
C ALA A 104 -5.16 6.71 -6.83
N GLY A 105 -3.86 6.37 -6.81
CA GLY A 105 -2.79 7.00 -7.57
C GLY A 105 -1.63 7.67 -6.81
N GLU A 106 -1.66 7.78 -5.47
CA GLU A 106 -0.63 8.56 -4.73
C GLU A 106 0.48 7.67 -4.15
N THR A 107 1.74 8.01 -4.41
CA THR A 107 2.93 7.29 -3.90
C THR A 107 3.37 7.84 -2.54
N ILE A 108 4.13 7.05 -1.76
CA ILE A 108 4.69 7.51 -0.49
C ILE A 108 5.63 8.73 -0.68
N PRO A 109 6.50 8.77 -1.72
CA PRO A 109 7.28 9.98 -2.04
C PRO A 109 6.41 11.23 -2.26
N ALA A 110 5.26 11.11 -2.92
CA ALA A 110 4.35 12.24 -3.11
C ALA A 110 3.79 12.76 -1.77
N TYR A 111 3.49 11.86 -0.82
CA TYR A 111 3.09 12.23 0.54
C TYR A 111 4.20 13.00 1.27
N VAL A 112 5.44 12.50 1.23
CA VAL A 112 6.60 13.18 1.84
C VAL A 112 6.82 14.56 1.22
N LEU A 113 6.76 14.69 -0.11
CA LEU A 113 6.88 15.98 -0.79
C LEU A 113 5.79 16.97 -0.37
N ARG A 114 4.55 16.52 -0.13
CA ARG A 114 3.50 17.40 0.42
C ARG A 114 3.80 17.89 1.83
N CYS A 115 4.34 17.04 2.72
CA CYS A 115 4.78 17.47 4.04
C CYS A 115 5.81 18.60 3.94
N LEU A 116 6.83 18.40 3.09
CA LEU A 116 7.90 19.36 2.89
C LEU A 116 7.39 20.66 2.26
N LYS A 117 6.46 20.57 1.31
CA LYS A 117 5.83 21.75 0.69
C LYS A 117 5.11 22.60 1.73
N LYS A 118 4.36 21.96 2.65
CA LYS A 118 3.65 22.64 3.73
C LYS A 118 4.61 23.23 4.76
N LEU A 119 5.71 22.53 5.12
CA LEU A 119 6.77 23.08 5.96
C LEU A 119 7.40 24.32 5.31
N GLN A 120 7.84 24.20 4.06
CA GLN A 120 8.46 25.29 3.31
C GLN A 120 7.51 26.49 3.18
N ALA A 121 6.21 26.25 2.96
CA ALA A 121 5.19 27.28 2.92
C ALA A 121 5.10 28.07 4.23
N LEU A 122 5.11 27.41 5.39
CA LEU A 122 5.11 28.09 6.69
C LEU A 122 6.41 28.87 6.93
N VAL A 123 7.56 28.24 6.66
CA VAL A 123 8.88 28.86 6.85
C VAL A 123 9.07 30.10 5.97
N THR A 124 8.57 30.06 4.74
CA THR A 124 8.64 31.18 3.78
C THR A 124 7.45 32.13 3.85
N LYS A 125 6.48 31.85 4.74
CA LYS A 125 5.20 32.57 4.86
C LYS A 125 4.40 32.64 3.55
N ASN A 126 4.54 31.63 2.70
CA ASN A 126 3.77 31.46 1.47
C ASN A 126 2.44 30.75 1.76
N ARG A 127 1.48 31.48 2.33
CA ARG A 127 0.16 30.94 2.73
C ARG A 127 -0.60 30.27 1.59
N ALA A 128 -0.44 30.76 0.37
CA ALA A 128 -1.09 30.19 -0.82
C ALA A 128 -0.59 28.76 -1.15
N ALA A 129 0.62 28.39 -0.74
CA ALA A 129 1.19 27.07 -0.94
C ALA A 129 0.86 26.07 0.19
N LEU A 130 0.29 26.53 1.31
CA LEU A 130 0.01 25.70 2.48
C LEU A 130 -1.19 24.77 2.27
N GLN A 131 -2.25 25.28 1.63
CA GLN A 131 -3.49 24.54 1.40
C GLN A 131 -4.13 24.93 0.06
N ASN A 132 -4.79 23.97 -0.57
CA ASN A 132 -5.53 24.19 -1.81
C ASN A 132 -6.92 24.76 -1.47
N THR A 133 -7.04 26.09 -1.51
CA THR A 133 -8.28 26.81 -1.19
C THR A 133 -9.47 26.37 -2.03
N GLU A 134 -9.26 25.92 -3.27
CA GLU A 134 -10.34 25.46 -4.14
C GLU A 134 -10.94 24.14 -3.66
N ILE A 135 -10.09 23.20 -3.23
CA ILE A 135 -10.55 21.92 -2.66
C ILE A 135 -11.34 22.16 -1.36
N PHE A 136 -10.84 23.04 -0.47
CA PHE A 136 -11.55 23.36 0.77
C PHE A 136 -12.85 24.15 0.54
N ARG A 137 -12.92 24.96 -0.52
CA ARG A 137 -14.17 25.62 -0.95
C ARG A 137 -15.19 24.61 -1.44
N GLN A 138 -14.77 23.62 -2.24
CA GLN A 138 -15.64 22.53 -2.67
C GLN A 138 -16.15 21.71 -1.49
N LEU A 139 -15.28 21.41 -0.51
CA LEU A 139 -15.69 20.73 0.72
C LEU A 139 -16.69 21.59 1.52
N ALA A 140 -16.45 22.89 1.66
CA ALA A 140 -17.39 23.80 2.33
C ALA A 140 -18.77 23.81 1.64
N GLN A 141 -18.79 23.81 0.30
CA GLN A 141 -20.04 23.74 -0.46
C GLN A 141 -20.79 22.41 -0.28
N GLN A 142 -20.06 21.30 -0.08
CA GLN A 142 -20.66 20.00 0.26
C GLN A 142 -21.26 20.00 1.66
N GLN A 143 -20.59 20.65 2.63
CA GLN A 143 -21.01 20.67 4.03
C GLN A 143 -22.14 21.67 4.31
N PHE A 144 -22.06 22.87 3.74
CA PHE A 144 -22.93 24.01 4.08
C PHE A 144 -23.80 24.49 2.92
N GLY A 145 -23.65 23.89 1.73
CA GLY A 145 -24.43 24.20 0.53
C GLY A 145 -23.72 25.14 -0.45
N ALA A 146 -24.18 25.14 -1.70
CA ALA A 146 -23.51 25.77 -2.85
C ALA A 146 -23.30 27.29 -2.76
N MET A 147 -24.09 27.99 -1.92
CA MET A 147 -24.01 29.44 -1.75
C MET A 147 -22.97 29.88 -0.72
N THR A 148 -22.28 28.93 -0.07
CA THR A 148 -21.23 29.22 0.92
C THR A 148 -20.01 29.81 0.24
N GLY A 149 -19.63 31.03 0.65
CA GLY A 149 -18.43 31.72 0.17
C GLY A 149 -17.19 31.51 1.03
N GLU A 150 -17.35 30.92 2.21
CA GLU A 150 -16.27 30.68 3.18
C GLU A 150 -15.58 29.32 2.94
N THR A 151 -14.29 29.25 3.26
CA THR A 151 -13.50 28.02 3.21
C THR A 151 -13.43 27.39 4.59
N ILE A 152 -13.50 26.06 4.67
CA ILE A 152 -13.44 25.31 5.95
C ILE A 152 -12.04 24.74 6.25
N GLY A 153 -11.05 25.16 5.48
CA GLY A 153 -9.65 24.82 5.73
C GLY A 153 -9.08 25.59 6.92
N ILE A 154 -7.77 25.53 7.10
CA ILE A 154 -7.08 26.23 8.18
C ILE A 154 -7.36 27.74 8.08
N SER A 155 -7.84 28.35 9.17
CA SER A 155 -8.16 29.77 9.21
C SER A 155 -6.90 30.65 9.24
N ASN A 156 -7.00 31.92 8.85
CA ASN A 156 -5.84 32.82 8.87
C ASN A 156 -5.24 32.97 10.28
N VAL A 157 -6.07 32.98 11.31
CA VAL A 157 -5.63 33.06 12.72
C VAL A 157 -4.83 31.81 13.09
N GLN A 158 -5.31 30.63 12.70
CA GLN A 158 -4.58 29.38 12.91
C GLN A 158 -3.26 29.33 12.11
N ILE A 159 -3.23 29.86 10.88
CA ILE A 159 -1.98 30.00 10.11
C ILE A 159 -1.00 30.91 10.84
N ASP A 160 -1.46 32.05 11.38
CA ASP A 160 -0.62 32.97 12.16
C ASP A 160 0.01 32.23 13.35
N PHE A 161 -0.76 31.41 14.08
CA PHE A 161 -0.24 30.58 15.17
C PHE A 161 0.82 29.56 14.70
N LEU A 162 0.62 28.90 13.57
CA LEU A 162 1.61 27.96 13.02
C LEU A 162 2.89 28.69 12.58
N GLU A 163 2.77 29.89 11.99
CA GLU A 163 3.92 30.72 11.65
C GLU A 163 4.71 31.16 12.89
N GLU A 164 4.03 31.44 14.02
CA GLU A 164 4.69 31.73 15.30
C GLU A 164 5.42 30.52 15.89
N VAL A 165 4.82 29.32 15.82
CA VAL A 165 5.49 28.06 16.20
C VAL A 165 6.76 27.87 15.39
N VAL A 166 6.68 28.04 14.06
CA VAL A 166 7.85 27.96 13.18
C VAL A 166 8.91 29.00 13.54
N ALA A 167 8.50 30.24 13.86
CA ALA A 167 9.44 31.29 14.26
C ALA A 167 10.18 30.94 15.56
N ARG A 168 9.50 30.33 16.54
CA ARG A 168 10.13 29.85 17.79
C ARG A 168 11.12 28.73 17.54
N ILE A 169 10.74 27.69 16.78
CA ILE A 169 11.64 26.58 16.42
C ILE A 169 12.85 27.10 15.63
N SER A 170 12.66 28.08 14.74
CA SER A 170 13.72 28.66 13.90
C SER A 170 14.84 29.36 14.68
N THR A 171 14.64 29.66 15.97
CA THR A 171 15.71 30.18 16.84
C THR A 171 16.81 29.14 17.11
N ARG A 172 16.54 27.86 16.80
CA ARG A 172 17.42 26.71 16.95
C ARG A 172 17.60 26.02 15.58
N PRO A 173 18.56 26.47 14.74
CA PRO A 173 18.70 26.02 13.35
C PRO A 173 18.82 24.50 13.19
N GLU A 174 19.57 23.85 14.08
CA GLU A 174 19.76 22.40 14.09
C GLU A 174 18.44 21.64 14.30
N LEU A 175 17.52 22.17 15.10
CA LEU A 175 16.21 21.55 15.31
C LEU A 175 15.32 21.68 14.06
N MET A 176 15.41 22.82 13.36
CA MET A 176 14.66 23.02 12.12
C MET A 176 15.20 22.14 10.98
N GLU A 177 16.52 21.99 10.90
CA GLU A 177 17.17 21.04 9.99
C GLU A 177 16.76 19.60 10.33
N ALA A 178 16.77 19.24 11.62
CA ALA A 178 16.33 17.93 12.08
C ALA A 178 14.86 17.64 11.73
N LEU A 179 13.97 18.64 11.80
CA LEU A 179 12.57 18.54 11.40
C LEU A 179 12.43 18.30 9.89
N SER A 180 13.21 19.00 9.06
CA SER A 180 13.23 18.76 7.62
C SER A 180 13.68 17.34 7.28
N ALA A 181 14.74 16.86 7.93
CA ALA A 181 15.20 15.48 7.77
C ALA A 181 14.16 14.45 8.27
N ALA A 182 13.50 14.73 9.40
CA ALA A 182 12.48 13.85 9.95
C ALA A 182 11.30 13.65 8.99
N LEU A 183 10.81 14.72 8.35
CA LEU A 183 9.75 14.63 7.35
C LEU A 183 10.16 13.81 6.12
N ILE A 184 11.44 13.83 5.72
CA ILE A 184 11.95 13.00 4.63
C ILE A 184 11.94 11.52 5.02
N PHE A 185 12.36 11.21 6.25
CA PHE A 185 12.58 9.83 6.71
C PHE A 185 11.44 9.22 7.52
N GLN A 186 10.35 9.93 7.78
CA GLN A 186 9.23 9.45 8.62
C GLN A 186 8.63 8.10 8.16
N GLU A 187 8.76 7.76 6.87
CA GLU A 187 8.24 6.53 6.27
C GLU A 187 9.29 5.42 6.09
N ILE A 188 10.55 5.64 6.47
CA ILE A 188 11.65 4.69 6.24
C ILE A 188 11.40 3.31 6.89
N GLY A 189 10.65 3.28 8.00
CA GLY A 189 10.25 2.04 8.67
C GLY A 189 9.33 1.13 7.88
N LYS A 190 8.84 1.56 6.71
CA LYS A 190 8.02 0.74 5.80
C LYS A 190 8.83 0.03 4.71
N LEU A 191 10.12 0.33 4.58
CA LEU A 191 10.95 -0.18 3.48
C LEU A 191 11.22 -1.69 3.60
N PRO A 192 10.79 -2.51 2.63
CA PRO A 192 11.01 -3.97 2.67
C PRO A 192 12.48 -4.35 2.78
N LEU A 193 13.37 -3.62 2.10
CA LEU A 193 14.80 -3.90 2.09
C LEU A 193 15.42 -3.94 3.50
N TYR A 194 14.96 -3.06 4.40
CA TYR A 194 15.44 -3.03 5.79
C TYR A 194 14.63 -3.94 6.72
N LEU A 195 13.34 -4.14 6.46
CA LEU A 195 12.53 -5.07 7.26
C LEU A 195 12.94 -6.54 7.01
N GLU A 196 13.42 -6.87 5.83
CA GLU A 196 13.99 -8.18 5.51
C GLU A 196 15.37 -8.38 6.15
N GLU A 197 16.22 -7.35 6.10
CA GLU A 197 17.55 -7.34 6.74
C GLU A 197 17.44 -7.43 8.27
N TYR A 198 16.53 -6.66 8.84
CA TYR A 198 16.26 -6.58 10.27
C TYR A 198 14.89 -7.14 10.62
N ARG A 199 14.75 -8.48 10.54
CA ARG A 199 13.48 -9.18 10.85
C ARG A 199 12.88 -8.85 12.23
N SER A 200 13.72 -8.44 13.18
CA SER A 200 13.26 -7.97 14.50
C SER A 200 12.43 -6.67 14.42
N LEU A 201 12.56 -5.90 13.35
CA LEU A 201 11.83 -4.63 13.14
C LEU A 201 10.52 -4.84 12.39
N SER A 202 10.34 -5.97 11.70
CA SER A 202 9.09 -6.30 10.98
C SER A 202 7.88 -6.40 11.90
N HIS A 203 8.11 -6.56 13.20
CA HIS A 203 7.07 -6.70 14.21
C HIS A 203 7.00 -5.48 15.16
N SER A 204 7.77 -4.43 14.89
CA SER A 204 7.74 -3.18 15.67
C SER A 204 6.32 -2.63 15.80
N ASN A 205 5.98 -2.16 17.01
CA ASN A 205 4.67 -1.62 17.36
C ASN A 205 4.20 -0.46 16.45
N THR A 206 5.14 0.31 15.88
CA THR A 206 4.86 1.32 14.85
C THR A 206 6.01 1.38 13.84
N HIS A 207 5.72 1.86 12.62
CA HIS A 207 6.77 2.09 11.61
C HIS A 207 7.68 3.28 11.99
N GLY A 208 7.24 4.20 12.85
CA GLY A 208 8.10 5.28 13.38
C GLY A 208 9.28 4.72 14.19
N VAL A 209 9.01 3.80 15.13
CA VAL A 209 10.04 3.14 15.94
C VAL A 209 10.99 2.31 15.07
N ALA A 210 10.46 1.56 14.10
CA ALA A 210 11.28 0.83 13.14
C ALA A 210 12.17 1.79 12.32
N GLY A 211 11.60 2.92 11.90
CA GLY A 211 12.29 3.93 11.11
C GLY A 211 13.45 4.58 11.85
N ALA A 212 13.24 4.99 13.10
CA ALA A 212 14.30 5.54 13.95
C ALA A 212 15.43 4.53 14.18
N GLU A 213 15.10 3.24 14.38
CA GLU A 213 16.10 2.20 14.55
C GLU A 213 16.91 1.94 13.27
N ILE A 214 16.25 1.98 12.09
CA ILE A 214 16.93 1.88 10.80
C ILE A 214 17.92 3.05 10.62
N LEU A 215 17.48 4.28 10.88
CA LEU A 215 18.34 5.46 10.78
C LEU A 215 19.58 5.36 11.67
N ARG A 216 19.43 4.83 12.90
CA ARG A 216 20.54 4.58 13.82
C ARG A 216 21.50 3.50 13.30
N ARG A 217 20.99 2.33 12.89
CA ARG A 217 21.83 1.20 12.46
C ARG A 217 22.62 1.49 11.20
N GLN A 218 22.00 2.19 10.26
CA GLN A 218 22.57 2.50 8.96
C GLN A 218 23.39 3.80 8.96
N ALA A 219 23.40 4.55 10.08
CA ALA A 219 24.06 5.85 10.20
C ALA A 219 23.75 6.80 9.02
N LEU A 220 22.50 6.78 8.55
CA LEU A 220 22.10 7.42 7.29
C LEU A 220 22.23 8.94 7.34
N LEU A 221 21.91 9.53 8.49
CA LEU A 221 21.96 10.97 8.70
C LEU A 221 23.42 11.46 8.68
N GLN A 222 24.33 10.71 9.31
CA GLN A 222 25.76 11.01 9.29
C GLN A 222 26.35 10.82 7.88
N ARG A 223 25.91 9.80 7.12
CA ARG A 223 26.28 9.61 5.72
C ARG A 223 25.88 10.82 4.84
N LEU A 224 24.80 11.51 5.22
CA LEU A 224 24.31 12.72 4.55
C LEU A 224 24.93 14.01 5.09
N GLY A 225 25.92 13.93 5.97
CA GLY A 225 26.67 15.07 6.49
C GLY A 225 26.04 15.76 7.70
N MET A 226 25.00 15.18 8.31
CA MET A 226 24.43 15.70 9.56
C MET A 226 25.33 15.34 10.74
N ASP A 227 25.51 16.28 11.67
CA ASP A 227 26.22 16.04 12.92
C ASP A 227 25.44 15.11 13.87
N GLU A 228 26.09 14.68 14.95
CA GLU A 228 25.52 13.72 15.89
C GLU A 228 24.31 14.27 16.67
N ASP A 229 24.33 15.55 17.06
CA ASP A 229 23.24 16.18 17.80
C ASP A 229 21.99 16.30 16.93
N THR A 230 22.16 16.83 15.72
CA THR A 230 21.09 16.96 14.74
C THR A 230 20.53 15.59 14.36
N SER A 231 21.41 14.58 14.18
CA SER A 231 21.00 13.19 13.92
C SER A 231 20.16 12.61 15.06
N ARG A 232 20.50 12.89 16.33
CA ARG A 232 19.70 12.44 17.48
C ARG A 232 18.33 13.09 17.50
N LEU A 233 18.23 14.39 17.24
CA LEU A 233 16.95 15.10 17.15
C LEU A 233 16.06 14.53 16.05
N THR A 234 16.61 14.29 14.85
CA THR A 234 15.87 13.66 13.74
C THR A 234 15.36 12.28 14.10
N ASN A 235 16.20 11.44 14.72
CA ASN A 235 15.80 10.10 15.16
C ASN A 235 14.61 10.18 16.14
N SER A 236 14.67 11.07 17.12
CA SER A 236 13.57 11.28 18.07
C SER A 236 12.29 11.73 17.36
N LEU A 237 12.37 12.69 16.43
CA LEU A 237 11.23 13.16 15.63
C LEU A 237 10.58 12.04 14.80
N VAL A 238 11.38 11.20 14.15
CA VAL A 238 10.89 10.06 13.35
C VAL A 238 10.21 9.01 14.22
N GLU A 239 10.77 8.72 15.40
CA GLU A 239 10.28 7.67 16.31
C GLU A 239 8.81 7.85 16.71
N VAL A 240 8.38 9.10 16.90
CA VAL A 240 7.05 9.45 17.45
C VAL A 240 6.21 10.33 16.51
N HIS A 241 6.56 10.46 15.23
CA HIS A 241 5.97 11.45 14.31
C HIS A 241 4.43 11.47 14.21
N GLY A 242 3.77 10.32 14.40
CA GLY A 242 2.31 10.18 14.34
C GLY A 242 1.61 10.25 15.70
N LEU A 243 2.33 10.38 16.81
CA LEU A 243 1.81 10.14 18.15
C LEU A 243 0.59 11.01 18.49
N MET A 244 0.65 12.32 18.25
CA MET A 244 -0.48 13.22 18.53
C MET A 244 -1.71 12.88 17.67
N GLY A 245 -1.50 12.54 16.40
CA GLY A 245 -2.58 12.07 15.52
C GLY A 245 -3.23 10.80 16.04
N HIS A 246 -2.44 9.82 16.47
CA HIS A 246 -2.95 8.59 17.07
C HIS A 246 -3.72 8.83 18.39
N VAL A 247 -3.31 9.82 19.19
CA VAL A 247 -4.06 10.23 20.39
C VAL A 247 -5.42 10.85 20.01
N LEU A 248 -5.45 11.74 19.01
CA LEU A 248 -6.69 12.35 18.53
C LEU A 248 -7.66 11.36 17.90
N LEU A 249 -7.15 10.26 17.30
CA LEU A 249 -7.95 9.16 16.77
C LEU A 249 -8.38 8.15 17.87
N GLY A 250 -7.90 8.30 19.11
CA GLY A 250 -8.16 7.36 20.20
C GLY A 250 -7.41 6.03 20.08
N GLU A 251 -6.53 5.88 19.08
CA GLU A 251 -5.66 4.71 18.89
C GLU A 251 -4.67 4.57 20.05
N VAL A 252 -4.19 5.70 20.57
CA VAL A 252 -3.26 5.80 21.70
C VAL A 252 -3.89 6.64 22.82
N ALA A 253 -3.62 6.31 24.09
CA ALA A 253 -4.14 7.08 25.21
C ALA A 253 -3.33 8.37 25.45
N LEU A 254 -3.97 9.40 25.99
CA LEU A 254 -3.37 10.72 26.23
C LEU A 254 -2.03 10.69 26.99
N PRO A 255 -1.86 9.88 28.06
CA PRO A 255 -0.58 9.82 28.80
C PRO A 255 0.63 9.36 27.98
N ALA A 256 0.42 8.78 26.79
CA ALA A 256 1.53 8.44 25.89
C ALA A 256 2.34 9.66 25.44
N LEU A 257 1.75 10.87 25.49
CA LEU A 257 2.45 12.12 25.19
C LEU A 257 3.55 12.45 26.20
N ASP A 258 3.67 11.72 27.32
CA ASP A 258 4.84 11.77 28.19
C ASP A 258 6.14 11.47 27.41
N LEU A 259 6.07 10.65 26.36
CA LEU A 259 7.20 10.37 25.46
C LEU A 259 7.78 11.62 24.79
N VAL A 260 6.98 12.69 24.62
CA VAL A 260 7.39 13.94 23.97
C VAL A 260 7.39 15.15 24.89
N THR A 261 6.90 15.01 26.12
CA THR A 261 6.84 16.09 27.12
C THR A 261 7.82 15.91 28.27
N SER A 262 8.25 14.67 28.55
CA SER A 262 9.17 14.36 29.67
C SER A 262 10.57 14.97 29.56
N SER A 263 11.00 15.38 28.36
CA SER A 263 12.28 16.08 28.18
C SER A 263 12.29 17.49 28.78
N GLY A 264 11.10 18.09 28.97
CA GLY A 264 10.95 19.48 29.40
C GLY A 264 11.36 20.53 28.35
N ASP A 265 11.72 20.12 27.12
CA ASP A 265 12.15 21.02 26.05
C ASP A 265 10.93 21.49 25.23
N GLU A 266 10.44 22.70 25.54
CA GLU A 266 9.29 23.30 24.82
C GLU A 266 9.53 23.41 23.31
N GLN A 267 10.75 23.75 22.87
CA GLN A 267 11.02 23.93 21.43
C GLN A 267 11.02 22.59 20.70
N LEU A 268 11.60 21.56 21.30
CA LEU A 268 11.56 20.21 20.76
C LEU A 268 10.11 19.68 20.72
N PHE A 269 9.31 19.93 21.76
CA PHE A 269 7.87 19.62 21.74
C PHE A 269 7.14 20.35 20.62
N GLU A 270 7.41 21.63 20.41
CA GLU A 270 6.82 22.39 19.30
C GLU A 270 7.19 21.81 17.93
N ALA A 271 8.42 21.30 17.76
CA ALA A 271 8.82 20.59 16.55
C ALA A 271 8.05 19.27 16.36
N PHE A 272 7.82 18.51 17.43
CA PHE A 272 6.95 17.32 17.40
C PHE A 272 5.51 17.67 17.00
N PHE A 273 4.94 18.70 17.62
CA PHE A 273 3.61 19.20 17.30
C PHE A 273 3.49 19.58 15.82
N LEU A 274 4.43 20.40 15.34
CA LEU A 274 4.43 20.84 13.95
C LEU A 274 4.59 19.65 12.99
N HIS A 275 5.45 18.69 13.32
CA HIS A 275 5.63 17.46 12.55
C HIS A 275 4.30 16.69 12.42
N SER A 276 3.57 16.48 13.53
CA SER A 276 2.29 15.78 13.51
C SER A 276 1.21 16.53 12.71
N VAL A 277 1.14 17.87 12.83
CA VAL A 277 0.21 18.70 12.05
C VAL A 277 0.51 18.57 10.54
N LEU A 278 1.78 18.67 10.15
CA LEU A 278 2.20 18.57 8.75
C LEU A 278 1.92 17.18 8.16
N ALA A 279 2.23 16.12 8.92
CA ALA A 279 1.94 14.73 8.52
C ALA A 279 0.43 14.51 8.31
N ALA A 280 -0.40 14.95 9.26
CA ALA A 280 -1.86 14.84 9.16
C ALA A 280 -2.40 15.65 7.96
N ALA A 281 -1.92 16.89 7.78
CA ALA A 281 -2.35 17.76 6.68
C ALA A 281 -1.90 17.28 5.29
N ALA A 282 -0.78 16.54 5.22
CA ALA A 282 -0.24 16.01 3.98
C ALA A 282 -0.84 14.65 3.58
N TYR A 283 -1.50 13.93 4.51
CA TYR A 283 -2.07 12.61 4.22
C TYR A 283 -3.04 12.66 3.03
N ARG A 284 -3.93 13.66 3.01
CA ARG A 284 -4.75 14.01 1.86
C ARG A 284 -5.17 15.48 1.96
N GLU A 285 -5.20 16.17 0.83
CA GLU A 285 -5.81 17.49 0.78
C GLU A 285 -7.29 17.39 1.21
N ALA A 286 -7.81 18.41 1.89
CA ALA A 286 -9.13 18.43 2.55
C ALA A 286 -9.28 17.72 3.92
N ILE A 287 -8.21 17.15 4.50
CA ILE A 287 -8.30 16.54 5.85
C ILE A 287 -8.10 17.58 6.96
N MET A 288 -7.09 18.43 6.84
CA MET A 288 -6.80 19.44 7.87
C MET A 288 -7.77 20.61 7.73
N VAL A 289 -8.92 20.48 8.40
CA VAL A 289 -9.96 21.50 8.54
C VAL A 289 -9.81 22.27 9.85
N GLU A 290 -10.55 23.37 10.00
CA GLU A 290 -10.45 24.24 11.18
C GLU A 290 -10.67 23.47 12.49
N ASP A 291 -11.71 22.65 12.58
CA ASP A 291 -12.05 21.90 13.80
C ASP A 291 -10.96 20.86 14.18
N LEU A 292 -10.28 20.26 13.19
CA LEU A 292 -9.21 19.31 13.45
C LEU A 292 -7.96 20.01 14.00
N LEU A 293 -7.62 21.17 13.43
CA LEU A 293 -6.47 21.92 13.91
C LEU A 293 -6.72 22.52 15.30
N ASP A 294 -7.95 22.93 15.62
CA ASP A 294 -8.30 23.37 16.98
C ASP A 294 -7.98 22.26 18.00
N ARG A 295 -8.33 21.00 17.74
CA ARG A 295 -7.97 19.87 18.63
C ARG A 295 -6.47 19.69 18.78
N PHE A 296 -5.71 19.87 17.71
CA PHE A 296 -4.24 19.83 17.76
C PHE A 296 -3.71 20.96 18.65
N LEU A 297 -4.25 22.18 18.53
CA LEU A 297 -3.86 23.34 19.32
C LEU A 297 -4.25 23.20 20.80
N ASP A 298 -5.42 22.66 21.10
CA ASP A 298 -5.86 22.36 22.46
C ASP A 298 -4.91 21.35 23.11
N LEU A 299 -4.61 20.26 22.39
CA LEU A 299 -3.67 19.24 22.87
C LEU A 299 -2.26 19.79 23.08
N ARG A 300 -1.82 20.71 22.19
CA ARG A 300 -0.54 21.42 22.33
C ARG A 300 -0.53 22.28 23.59
N GLN A 301 -1.62 22.99 23.88
CA GLN A 301 -1.67 23.85 25.06
C GLN A 301 -1.53 23.02 26.34
N VAL A 302 -2.30 21.93 26.47
CA VAL A 302 -2.20 21.03 27.63
C VAL A 302 -0.80 20.45 27.77
N ALA A 303 -0.16 20.04 26.66
CA ALA A 303 1.20 19.51 26.69
C ALA A 303 2.24 20.55 27.17
N LEU A 304 2.08 21.82 26.77
CA LEU A 304 2.95 22.90 27.27
C LEU A 304 2.74 23.16 28.75
N ASP A 305 1.49 23.11 29.23
CA ASP A 305 1.19 23.26 30.66
C ASP A 305 1.80 22.11 31.47
N VAL A 306 1.84 20.89 30.91
CA VAL A 306 2.57 19.74 31.48
C VAL A 306 4.08 19.99 31.51
N ILE A 307 4.68 20.45 30.40
CA ILE A 307 6.12 20.76 30.32
C ILE A 307 6.52 21.84 31.35
N ARG A 308 5.67 22.84 31.54
CA ARG A 308 5.87 23.94 32.51
C ARG A 308 5.62 23.53 33.96
N GLY A 309 5.08 22.33 34.19
CA GLY A 309 4.73 21.83 35.51
C GLY A 309 3.48 22.50 36.11
N GLU A 310 2.67 23.16 35.29
CA GLU A 310 1.38 23.75 35.70
C GLU A 310 0.32 22.67 35.93
N THR A 311 0.44 21.55 35.21
CA THR A 311 -0.38 20.35 35.42
C THR A 311 0.44 19.08 35.15
N SER A 312 -0.19 17.91 35.29
CA SER A 312 0.34 16.62 34.83
C SER A 312 -0.72 15.92 33.96
N TRP A 313 -0.31 14.99 33.10
CA TRP A 313 -1.27 14.22 32.30
C TRP A 313 -2.34 13.52 33.15
N GLN A 314 -1.96 13.01 34.33
CA GLN A 314 -2.89 12.37 35.25
C GLN A 314 -3.84 13.39 35.89
N SER A 315 -3.31 14.53 36.35
CA SER A 315 -4.12 15.60 36.97
C SER A 315 -5.14 16.18 35.99
N TYR A 316 -4.72 16.47 34.75
CA TYR A 316 -5.60 16.93 33.69
C TYR A 316 -6.72 15.91 33.41
N LEU A 317 -6.38 14.62 33.28
CA LEU A 317 -7.39 13.57 33.06
C LEU A 317 -8.37 13.42 34.22
N ASP A 318 -7.90 13.54 35.47
CA ASP A 318 -8.76 13.45 36.64
C ASP A 318 -9.77 14.61 36.71
N GLU A 319 -9.34 15.82 36.34
CA GLU A 319 -10.21 17.00 36.20
C GLU A 319 -11.22 16.83 35.07
N GLU A 320 -10.76 16.40 33.89
CA GLU A 320 -11.60 16.10 32.73
C GLU A 320 -12.67 15.03 33.04
N PHE A 321 -12.30 13.95 33.74
CA PHE A 321 -13.27 12.93 34.14
C PHE A 321 -14.30 13.47 35.12
N GLU A 322 -13.89 14.28 36.08
CA GLU A 322 -14.85 14.91 36.99
C GLU A 322 -15.82 15.83 36.24
N GLU A 323 -15.33 16.66 35.33
CA GLU A 323 -16.14 17.58 34.54
C GLU A 323 -17.11 16.83 33.61
N LYS A 324 -16.62 15.81 32.89
CA LYS A 324 -17.46 14.97 32.03
C LYS A 324 -18.57 14.30 32.83
N GLY A 325 -18.23 13.68 33.96
CA GLY A 325 -19.21 12.99 34.81
C GLY A 325 -20.25 13.93 35.43
N ARG A 326 -19.86 15.17 35.74
CA ARG A 326 -20.76 16.22 36.24
C ARG A 326 -21.70 16.76 35.15
N SER A 327 -21.22 16.80 33.91
CA SER A 327 -21.94 17.36 32.76
C SER A 327 -22.95 16.39 32.12
N LEU A 328 -22.97 15.13 32.56
CA LEU A 328 -23.93 14.13 32.09
C LEU A 328 -25.36 14.53 32.42
N LEU A 329 -26.28 14.20 31.51
CA LEU A 329 -27.70 14.39 31.73
C LEU A 329 -28.22 13.33 32.70
N THR A 330 -28.96 13.75 33.72
CA THR A 330 -29.55 12.86 34.72
C THR A 330 -30.88 12.28 34.25
N ASP A 331 -31.11 11.00 34.52
CA ASP A 331 -32.42 10.35 34.40
C ASP A 331 -33.44 11.08 35.31
N MET A 332 -34.57 11.54 34.76
CA MET A 332 -35.60 12.27 35.51
C MET A 332 -36.72 11.34 36.03
N ASP A 333 -37.28 11.64 37.20
CA ASP A 333 -38.56 11.09 37.72
C ASP A 333 -39.28 12.16 38.58
N THR A 334 -40.60 12.24 38.78
CA THR A 334 -41.66 11.21 38.92
C THR A 334 -42.93 11.47 38.09
N THR A 335 -42.84 12.19 36.96
CA THR A 335 -44.02 12.53 36.13
C THR A 335 -43.91 12.16 34.65
N GLY A 336 -42.88 11.42 34.22
CA GLY A 336 -42.69 11.12 32.79
C GLY A 336 -41.36 10.49 32.42
N SER A 337 -41.14 9.27 32.92
CA SER A 337 -40.39 8.14 32.34
C SER A 337 -39.13 8.39 31.49
N VAL A 338 -37.94 8.36 32.11
CA VAL A 338 -36.76 7.63 31.62
C VAL A 338 -35.85 7.34 32.84
N GLN A 339 -35.90 6.15 33.41
CA GLN A 339 -34.95 5.68 34.42
C GLN A 339 -34.04 4.62 33.80
N GLY A 340 -32.73 4.85 33.74
CA GLY A 340 -31.72 3.89 33.32
C GLY A 340 -31.40 3.82 31.82
N GLN A 341 -31.95 4.69 30.95
CA GLN A 341 -31.63 4.66 29.51
C GLN A 341 -30.42 5.53 29.13
N LEU A 342 -30.06 6.52 29.96
CA LEU A 342 -28.93 7.42 29.69
C LEU A 342 -27.63 6.96 30.35
N ALA A 343 -27.71 6.03 31.29
CA ALA A 343 -26.57 5.52 32.04
C ALA A 343 -25.92 4.31 31.35
N LEU A 344 -24.58 4.27 31.33
CA LEU A 344 -23.84 3.09 30.86
C LEU A 344 -23.96 1.91 31.84
N PHE A 345 -24.14 2.21 33.13
CA PHE A 345 -24.26 1.21 34.18
C PHE A 345 -25.39 1.54 35.18
N PRO A 346 -26.13 0.54 35.70
CA PRO A 346 -27.26 0.77 36.60
C PRO A 346 -26.89 1.56 37.88
N GLU A 347 -25.70 1.35 38.43
CA GLU A 347 -25.23 1.98 39.66
C GLU A 347 -24.95 3.49 39.54
N TRP A 348 -24.86 4.04 38.32
CA TRP A 348 -24.64 5.47 38.11
C TRP A 348 -25.67 6.35 38.80
N GLY A 349 -26.93 5.90 38.93
CA GLY A 349 -27.99 6.63 39.64
C GLY A 349 -27.71 6.86 41.13
N SER A 350 -26.81 6.07 41.73
CA SER A 350 -26.45 6.16 43.15
C SER A 350 -25.16 6.96 43.43
N LEU A 351 -24.43 7.32 42.37
CA LEU A 351 -23.12 7.97 42.43
C LEU A 351 -23.24 9.49 42.22
N ALA A 352 -23.49 10.25 43.29
CA ALA A 352 -23.72 11.70 43.23
C ALA A 352 -22.58 12.55 43.83
N ASP A 353 -21.58 11.91 44.43
CA ASP A 353 -20.43 12.58 45.02
C ASP A 353 -19.31 12.81 44.00
N LYS A 354 -18.26 13.54 44.41
CA LYS A 354 -17.11 13.86 43.56
C LYS A 354 -16.46 12.59 42.97
N HIS A 355 -16.34 11.54 43.78
CA HIS A 355 -15.80 10.26 43.34
C HIS A 355 -16.71 9.59 42.28
N GLY A 356 -18.03 9.65 42.49
CA GLY A 356 -19.02 9.20 41.54
C GLY A 356 -18.95 9.92 40.19
N HIS A 357 -18.77 11.24 40.17
CA HIS A 357 -18.57 11.99 38.92
C HIS A 357 -17.30 11.54 38.19
N HIS A 358 -16.18 11.38 38.90
CA HIS A 358 -14.93 10.90 38.30
C HIS A 358 -15.11 9.51 37.65
N LEU A 359 -15.73 8.56 38.34
CA LEU A 359 -16.00 7.23 37.79
C LEU A 359 -16.88 7.27 36.53
N LYS A 360 -17.96 8.06 36.56
CA LYS A 360 -18.84 8.25 35.40
C LYS A 360 -18.09 8.85 34.21
N GLY A 361 -17.31 9.91 34.44
CA GLY A 361 -16.57 10.56 33.37
C GLY A 361 -15.46 9.70 32.78
N LYS A 362 -14.85 8.82 33.60
CA LYS A 362 -13.89 7.82 33.12
C LYS A 362 -14.53 6.85 32.13
N ASP A 363 -15.70 6.31 32.47
CA ASP A 363 -16.47 5.42 31.59
C ASP A 363 -16.95 6.16 30.32
N THR A 364 -17.38 7.42 30.47
CA THR A 364 -17.72 8.31 29.35
C THR A 364 -16.53 8.54 28.42
N ALA A 365 -15.34 8.81 28.96
CA ALA A 365 -14.15 9.01 28.14
C ALA A 365 -13.75 7.73 27.39
N ALA A 366 -14.01 6.55 27.95
CA ALA A 366 -13.78 5.27 27.29
C ALA A 366 -14.73 5.04 26.10
N ILE A 367 -16.02 5.36 26.22
CA ILE A 367 -16.95 5.25 25.08
C ILE A 367 -16.67 6.32 24.00
N GLU A 368 -16.26 7.52 24.38
CA GLU A 368 -15.83 8.56 23.42
C GLU A 368 -14.53 8.17 22.71
N ARG A 369 -13.60 7.49 23.40
CA ARG A 369 -12.45 6.87 22.75
C ARG A 369 -12.90 5.84 21.70
N LEU A 370 -13.93 5.05 21.99
CA LEU A 370 -14.49 4.11 21.01
C LEU A 370 -15.08 4.82 19.80
N PHE A 371 -15.81 5.93 19.99
CA PHE A 371 -16.31 6.75 18.88
C PHE A 371 -15.18 7.27 17.99
N ARG A 372 -14.10 7.79 18.57
CA ARG A 372 -12.90 8.21 17.83
C ARG A 372 -12.27 7.07 17.03
N LEU A 373 -12.11 5.89 17.66
CA LEU A 373 -11.54 4.70 17.03
C LEU A 373 -12.32 4.20 15.80
N VAL A 374 -13.62 4.52 15.72
CA VAL A 374 -14.49 4.15 14.59
C VAL A 374 -14.78 5.33 13.65
N GLY A 375 -14.04 6.42 13.77
CA GLY A 375 -14.11 7.56 12.85
C GLY A 375 -15.23 8.55 13.14
N LEU A 376 -15.64 8.68 14.41
CA LEU A 376 -16.66 9.63 14.88
C LEU A 376 -16.07 10.63 15.88
N PRO A 377 -15.03 11.41 15.51
CA PRO A 377 -14.29 12.23 16.46
C PRO A 377 -15.07 13.44 16.99
N ASP A 378 -16.09 13.92 16.27
CA ASP A 378 -16.91 15.08 16.63
C ASP A 378 -18.07 14.76 17.59
N ILE A 379 -18.35 13.48 17.85
CA ILE A 379 -19.48 13.05 18.67
C ILE A 379 -19.03 12.72 20.09
N ASP A 380 -19.63 13.39 21.08
CA ASP A 380 -19.44 13.09 22.50
C ASP A 380 -20.57 12.19 23.02
N PHE A 381 -20.37 11.59 24.20
CA PHE A 381 -21.41 10.78 24.81
C PHE A 381 -22.67 11.59 25.15
N VAL A 382 -22.52 12.85 25.57
CA VAL A 382 -23.64 13.75 25.86
C VAL A 382 -24.51 14.00 24.62
N ASP A 383 -23.93 13.99 23.42
CA ASP A 383 -24.68 14.13 22.17
C ASP A 383 -25.62 12.94 21.96
N THR A 384 -25.16 11.73 22.30
CA THR A 384 -25.99 10.51 22.28
C THR A 384 -27.08 10.54 23.33
N GLN A 385 -26.82 11.07 24.53
CA GLN A 385 -27.83 11.24 25.59
C GLN A 385 -28.92 12.23 25.17
N MET A 386 -28.54 13.39 24.61
CA MET A 386 -29.49 14.36 24.08
C MET A 386 -30.35 13.75 22.97
N LYS A 387 -29.75 12.92 22.10
CA LYS A 387 -30.50 12.21 21.06
C LYS A 387 -31.46 11.17 21.62
N THR A 388 -31.09 10.42 22.66
CA THR A 388 -31.99 9.49 23.37
C THR A 388 -33.18 10.21 24.01
N LEU A 389 -32.99 11.46 24.47
CA LEU A 389 -34.05 12.32 24.99
C LEU A 389 -34.88 13.00 23.89
N ASP A 390 -34.80 12.54 22.65
CA ASP A 390 -35.51 13.09 21.48
C ASP A 390 -35.25 14.59 21.25
N MET A 391 -34.10 15.13 21.68
CA MET A 391 -33.74 16.51 21.37
C MET A 391 -33.55 16.68 19.84
N PRO A 392 -33.99 17.81 19.27
CA PRO A 392 -33.76 18.10 17.85
C PRO A 392 -32.26 18.10 17.51
N VAL A 393 -31.88 17.43 16.42
CA VAL A 393 -30.47 17.32 16.00
C VAL A 393 -29.88 18.70 15.72
N SER A 394 -30.67 19.63 15.18
CA SER A 394 -30.25 21.02 14.98
C SER A 394 -29.87 21.73 16.28
N PHE A 395 -30.58 21.47 17.38
CA PHE A 395 -30.25 22.03 18.69
C PHE A 395 -28.91 21.48 19.20
N ILE A 396 -28.70 20.16 19.09
CA ILE A 396 -27.46 19.50 19.47
C ILE A 396 -26.29 20.08 18.67
N TYR A 397 -26.45 20.16 17.34
CA TYR A 397 -25.46 20.71 16.42
C TYR A 397 -25.07 22.16 16.77
N HIS A 398 -26.05 23.04 17.02
CA HIS A 398 -25.78 24.43 17.38
C HIS A 398 -25.09 24.56 18.74
N LYS A 399 -25.41 23.68 19.70
CA LYS A 399 -24.72 23.63 21.00
C LYS A 399 -23.25 23.23 20.83
N LYS A 400 -22.95 22.35 19.86
CA LYS A 400 -21.60 21.84 19.62
C LYS A 400 -20.68 22.89 19.00
N GLY A 401 -21.20 23.76 18.13
CA GLY A 401 -20.43 24.87 17.55
C GLY A 401 -19.35 24.43 16.55
N LEU A 402 -19.57 23.34 15.82
CA LEU A 402 -18.66 22.85 14.77
C LEU A 402 -18.55 23.88 13.64
N LYS A 403 -17.32 24.09 13.15
CA LYS A 403 -17.01 25.10 12.12
C LYS A 403 -16.83 24.50 10.72
N SER A 404 -16.42 23.23 10.66
CA SER A 404 -16.02 22.53 9.44
C SER A 404 -16.97 21.39 9.05
N THR A 405 -17.77 20.90 10.00
CA THR A 405 -18.76 19.85 9.77
C THR A 405 -20.15 20.45 9.67
N GLY A 406 -20.87 20.19 8.56
CA GLY A 406 -22.23 20.69 8.35
C GLY A 406 -23.29 19.85 9.06
N LEU A 407 -24.50 20.42 9.23
CA LEU A 407 -25.61 19.79 9.94
C LEU A 407 -25.95 18.37 9.43
N GLN A 408 -26.00 18.19 8.10
CA GLN A 408 -26.31 16.87 7.51
C GLN A 408 -25.26 15.82 7.90
N ARG A 409 -23.97 16.17 7.79
CA ARG A 409 -22.89 15.25 8.13
C ARG A 409 -22.89 14.94 9.63
N PHE A 410 -23.09 15.95 10.47
CA PHE A 410 -23.25 15.77 11.90
C PHE A 410 -24.42 14.83 12.24
N GLU A 411 -25.56 14.96 11.56
CA GLU A 411 -26.70 14.07 11.76
C GLU A 411 -26.38 12.61 11.38
N GLU A 412 -25.69 12.39 10.26
CA GLU A 412 -25.22 11.07 9.85
C GLU A 412 -24.27 10.45 10.88
N ASP A 413 -23.31 11.23 11.39
CA ASP A 413 -22.30 10.76 12.34
C ASP A 413 -22.91 10.53 13.73
N LEU A 414 -23.84 11.37 14.18
CA LEU A 414 -24.63 11.14 15.38
C LEU A 414 -25.49 9.87 15.27
N HIS A 415 -26.11 9.62 14.11
CA HIS A 415 -26.85 8.38 13.89
C HIS A 415 -25.95 7.15 13.98
N LYS A 416 -24.76 7.17 13.37
CA LYS A 416 -23.79 6.08 13.50
C LYS A 416 -23.38 5.88 14.96
N ALA A 417 -23.09 6.96 15.69
CA ALA A 417 -22.74 6.90 17.11
C ALA A 417 -23.86 6.25 17.95
N MET A 418 -25.13 6.53 17.63
CA MET A 418 -26.27 5.87 18.28
C MET A 418 -26.31 4.35 18.03
N VAL A 419 -25.97 3.89 16.82
CA VAL A 419 -25.87 2.45 16.52
C VAL A 419 -24.71 1.80 17.29
N VAL A 420 -23.56 2.48 17.37
CA VAL A 420 -22.41 2.02 18.17
C VAL A 420 -22.77 1.94 19.66
N HIS A 421 -23.36 3.01 20.20
CA HIS A 421 -23.81 3.07 21.60
C HIS A 421 -24.76 1.92 21.91
N LYS A 422 -25.77 1.69 21.06
CA LYS A 422 -26.71 0.58 21.23
C LYS A 422 -25.98 -0.78 21.25
N ALA A 423 -25.07 -1.02 20.31
CA ALA A 423 -24.33 -2.28 20.26
C ALA A 423 -23.48 -2.54 21.51
N VAL A 424 -22.93 -1.48 22.13
CA VAL A 424 -22.26 -1.56 23.43
C VAL A 424 -23.24 -1.86 24.56
N MET A 425 -24.42 -1.25 24.56
CA MET A 425 -25.46 -1.48 25.56
C MET A 425 -26.08 -2.89 25.46
N ASP A 426 -26.11 -3.47 24.27
CA ASP A 426 -26.59 -4.84 24.02
C ASP A 426 -25.60 -5.92 24.52
N LEU A 427 -24.35 -5.54 24.89
CA LEU A 427 -23.40 -6.46 25.54
C LEU A 427 -23.84 -6.80 26.96
N ALA A 428 -23.50 -8.01 27.41
CA ALA A 428 -23.60 -8.39 28.82
C ALA A 428 -22.81 -7.42 29.71
N ASP A 429 -23.33 -7.10 30.90
CA ASP A 429 -22.76 -6.07 31.78
C ASP A 429 -21.28 -6.32 32.12
N THR A 430 -20.90 -7.58 32.31
CA THR A 430 -19.51 -8.00 32.55
C THR A 430 -18.60 -7.71 31.37
N ILE A 431 -19.07 -7.95 30.14
CA ILE A 431 -18.32 -7.70 28.90
C ILE A 431 -18.23 -6.20 28.64
N ARG A 432 -19.33 -5.45 28.86
CA ARG A 432 -19.36 -3.99 28.71
C ARG A 432 -18.38 -3.32 29.68
N ARG A 433 -18.40 -3.68 30.97
CA ARG A 433 -17.43 -3.17 31.97
C ARG A 433 -15.99 -3.48 31.57
N TYR A 434 -15.73 -4.72 31.16
CA TYR A 434 -14.40 -5.10 30.69
C TYR A 434 -13.96 -4.27 29.48
N LEU A 435 -14.82 -4.13 28.46
CA LEU A 435 -14.53 -3.33 27.26
C LEU A 435 -14.16 -1.88 27.61
N LEU A 436 -14.97 -1.22 28.44
CA LEU A 436 -14.73 0.17 28.82
C LEU A 436 -13.49 0.34 29.71
N ASP A 437 -13.20 -0.62 30.59
CA ASP A 437 -11.97 -0.60 31.39
C ASP A 437 -10.70 -0.77 30.52
N GLN A 438 -10.74 -1.63 29.49
CA GLN A 438 -9.63 -1.77 28.54
C GLN A 438 -9.45 -0.53 27.64
N LEU A 439 -10.55 0.19 27.36
CA LEU A 439 -10.53 1.44 26.57
C LEU A 439 -10.24 2.68 27.41
N ASN A 440 -10.24 2.57 28.73
CA ASN A 440 -10.01 3.67 29.64
C ASN A 440 -8.75 4.50 29.25
N PRO A 441 -8.89 5.81 29.00
CA PRO A 441 -7.78 6.65 28.59
C PRO A 441 -6.83 7.07 29.72
N SER A 442 -7.08 6.66 30.98
CA SER A 442 -6.25 7.03 32.14
C SER A 442 -4.79 6.57 32.05
N ARG A 443 -4.50 5.54 31.25
CA ARG A 443 -3.16 4.95 31.11
C ARG A 443 -2.95 4.48 29.68
N ASP A 444 -1.73 4.63 29.17
CA ASP A 444 -1.33 4.03 27.89
C ASP A 444 -1.03 2.54 28.05
N SER A 445 -2.06 1.76 28.39
CA SER A 445 -1.94 0.31 28.58
C SER A 445 -2.12 -0.47 27.28
N ILE A 446 -3.01 -0.01 26.41
CA ILE A 446 -3.37 -0.67 25.16
C ILE A 446 -3.52 0.36 24.04
N ARG A 447 -2.84 0.09 22.93
CA ARG A 447 -2.94 0.82 21.67
C ARG A 447 -3.69 -0.03 20.64
N ILE A 448 -4.54 0.60 19.84
CA ILE A 448 -5.41 -0.09 18.88
C ILE A 448 -5.24 0.57 17.53
N TYR A 449 -4.78 -0.16 16.53
CA TYR A 449 -4.49 0.40 15.20
C TYR A 449 -5.38 -0.21 14.11
N GLY A 450 -5.85 0.63 13.19
CA GLY A 450 -6.53 0.20 11.97
C GLY A 450 -8.01 -0.16 12.13
N LEU A 451 -8.61 0.06 13.32
CA LEU A 451 -10.02 -0.23 13.57
C LEU A 451 -10.95 0.62 12.72
N GLU A 452 -10.67 1.90 12.51
CA GLU A 452 -11.55 2.83 11.79
C GLU A 452 -12.00 2.26 10.44
N TYR A 453 -11.05 1.80 9.62
CA TYR A 453 -11.32 1.29 8.29
C TYR A 453 -12.05 -0.06 8.31
N VAL A 454 -11.74 -0.91 9.30
CA VAL A 454 -12.44 -2.18 9.51
C VAL A 454 -13.90 -1.92 9.93
N ALA A 455 -14.14 -0.93 10.79
CA ALA A 455 -15.45 -0.56 11.29
C ALA A 455 -16.35 0.06 10.21
N GLN A 456 -15.80 0.66 9.16
CA GLN A 456 -16.56 1.14 8.00
C GLN A 456 -17.23 0.01 7.19
N HIS A 457 -16.74 -1.22 7.31
CA HIS A 457 -17.18 -2.36 6.50
C HIS A 457 -17.94 -3.43 7.31
N LEU A 458 -17.74 -3.46 8.63
CA LEU A 458 -18.37 -4.43 9.52
C LEU A 458 -19.45 -3.76 10.39
N THR A 459 -20.46 -4.55 10.79
CA THR A 459 -21.44 -4.09 11.78
C THR A 459 -20.77 -3.87 13.15
N PRO A 460 -21.34 -3.00 14.00
CA PRO A 460 -20.86 -2.83 15.38
C PRO A 460 -20.67 -4.10 16.18
N GLU A 461 -21.61 -5.04 16.08
CA GLU A 461 -21.47 -6.35 16.71
C GLU A 461 -20.18 -7.10 16.26
N ASN A 462 -19.88 -7.07 14.96
CA ASN A 462 -18.77 -7.83 14.40
C ASN A 462 -17.40 -7.22 14.72
N TRP A 463 -17.24 -5.89 14.60
CA TRP A 463 -15.96 -5.29 14.98
C TRP A 463 -15.78 -5.25 16.51
N LEU A 464 -16.86 -5.22 17.32
CA LEU A 464 -16.77 -5.42 18.77
C LEU A 464 -16.24 -6.81 19.12
N LYS A 465 -16.67 -7.86 18.42
CA LYS A 465 -16.12 -9.22 18.57
C LYS A 465 -14.61 -9.26 18.27
N LEU A 466 -14.15 -8.55 17.24
CA LEU A 466 -12.72 -8.44 16.91
C LEU A 466 -11.93 -7.73 18.01
N LEU A 467 -12.48 -6.64 18.58
CA LEU A 467 -11.88 -5.95 19.71
C LEU A 467 -11.79 -6.84 20.95
N ILE A 468 -12.89 -7.51 21.32
CA ILE A 468 -12.93 -8.43 22.46
C ILE A 468 -11.94 -9.57 22.25
N LEU A 469 -11.87 -10.15 21.05
CA LEU A 469 -10.88 -11.16 20.69
C LEU A 469 -9.44 -10.64 20.88
N GLY A 470 -9.15 -9.41 20.43
CA GLY A 470 -7.85 -8.77 20.62
C GLY A 470 -7.51 -8.58 22.11
N PHE A 471 -8.42 -8.00 22.90
CA PHE A 471 -8.23 -7.80 24.33
C PHE A 471 -8.00 -9.12 25.08
N ARG A 472 -8.82 -10.14 24.81
CA ARG A 472 -8.67 -11.45 25.45
C ARG A 472 -7.39 -12.16 25.01
N GLY A 473 -6.98 -11.97 23.75
CA GLY A 473 -5.69 -12.43 23.25
C GLY A 473 -4.52 -11.81 24.01
N LEU A 474 -4.55 -10.49 24.23
CA LEU A 474 -3.53 -9.79 25.01
C LEU A 474 -3.46 -10.30 26.45
N ASP A 475 -4.60 -10.47 27.11
CA ASP A 475 -4.62 -10.94 28.50
C ASP A 475 -4.14 -12.39 28.65
N GLN A 476 -4.42 -13.24 27.67
CA GLN A 476 -4.05 -14.66 27.74
C GLN A 476 -2.60 -14.93 27.30
N PHE A 477 -2.11 -14.24 26.26
CA PHE A 477 -0.86 -14.60 25.59
C PHE A 477 0.25 -13.54 25.71
N CYS A 478 -0.09 -12.32 26.11
CA CYS A 478 0.82 -11.18 26.18
C CYS A 478 0.81 -10.56 27.59
N PRO A 479 1.39 -11.24 28.60
CA PRO A 479 1.42 -10.71 29.96
C PRO A 479 2.15 -9.36 29.98
N GLY A 480 1.58 -8.38 30.69
CA GLY A 480 2.12 -7.02 30.73
C GLY A 480 3.57 -6.98 31.24
N ASN A 481 4.45 -6.36 30.46
CA ASN A 481 5.88 -6.22 30.76
C ASN A 481 6.27 -4.76 31.09
N GLY A 482 5.28 -3.93 31.46
CA GLY A 482 5.47 -2.49 31.71
C GLY A 482 5.45 -1.61 30.45
N LYS A 483 5.35 -2.19 29.24
CA LYS A 483 5.13 -1.46 27.99
C LYS A 483 3.66 -1.51 27.55
N PRO A 484 3.19 -0.54 26.73
CA PRO A 484 1.88 -0.61 26.11
C PRO A 484 1.74 -1.85 25.23
N ARG A 485 0.61 -2.55 25.36
CA ARG A 485 0.23 -3.69 24.50
C ARG A 485 -0.51 -3.19 23.26
N VAL A 486 -0.53 -3.96 22.19
CA VAL A 486 -1.08 -3.52 20.89
C VAL A 486 -2.12 -4.50 20.36
N ILE A 487 -3.24 -3.96 19.90
CA ILE A 487 -4.18 -4.67 19.01
C ILE A 487 -3.96 -4.15 17.59
N ASP A 488 -3.43 -4.99 16.71
CA ASP A 488 -3.17 -4.66 15.32
C ASP A 488 -4.28 -5.23 14.40
N LEU A 489 -5.03 -4.35 13.75
CA LEU A 489 -6.05 -4.69 12.74
C LEU A 489 -5.62 -4.29 11.32
N HIS A 490 -4.36 -3.90 11.11
CA HIS A 490 -3.90 -3.37 9.83
C HIS A 490 -4.06 -4.40 8.71
N ASP A 491 -3.66 -5.65 8.90
CA ASP A 491 -3.81 -6.68 7.87
C ASP A 491 -5.27 -6.91 7.49
N LEU A 492 -6.19 -6.86 8.46
CA LEU A 492 -7.62 -6.93 8.15
C LEU A 492 -8.05 -5.73 7.32
N SER A 493 -7.57 -4.53 7.66
CA SER A 493 -7.87 -3.30 6.89
C SER A 493 -7.43 -3.39 5.43
N LEU A 494 -6.40 -4.18 5.11
CA LEU A 494 -5.92 -4.37 3.73
C LEU A 494 -6.87 -5.19 2.85
N ILE A 495 -7.64 -6.09 3.46
CA ILE A 495 -8.49 -7.05 2.75
C ILE A 495 -9.99 -6.81 2.94
N ILE A 496 -10.38 -5.96 3.89
CA ILE A 496 -11.77 -5.84 4.36
C ILE A 496 -12.73 -5.47 3.23
N ASP A 497 -12.35 -4.56 2.32
CA ASP A 497 -13.17 -4.16 1.16
C ASP A 497 -13.66 -5.35 0.32
N ARG A 498 -12.87 -6.43 0.28
CA ARG A 498 -13.14 -7.61 -0.55
C ARG A 498 -13.64 -8.80 0.26
N ARG A 499 -13.37 -8.83 1.57
CA ARG A 499 -13.62 -9.98 2.44
C ARG A 499 -14.57 -9.72 3.59
N TYR A 500 -15.17 -8.52 3.69
CA TYR A 500 -16.09 -8.17 4.79
C TYR A 500 -17.23 -9.18 4.97
N GLN A 501 -17.81 -9.71 3.88
CA GLN A 501 -18.87 -10.73 3.95
C GLN A 501 -18.36 -12.05 4.56
N ALA A 502 -17.23 -12.56 4.09
CA ALA A 502 -16.66 -13.80 4.61
C ALA A 502 -16.24 -13.65 6.09
N ILE A 503 -15.65 -12.51 6.44
CA ILE A 503 -15.29 -12.16 7.82
C ILE A 503 -16.54 -12.09 8.71
N ALA A 504 -17.62 -11.45 8.24
CA ALA A 504 -18.89 -11.38 8.96
C ALA A 504 -19.54 -12.75 9.15
N GLU A 505 -19.50 -13.63 8.15
CA GLU A 505 -19.98 -15.01 8.24
C GLU A 505 -19.21 -15.82 9.30
N GLU A 506 -17.87 -15.72 9.32
CA GLU A 506 -17.07 -16.40 10.36
C GLU A 506 -17.35 -15.83 11.76
N LEU A 507 -17.45 -14.50 11.91
CA LEU A 507 -17.75 -13.84 13.18
C LEU A 507 -19.18 -14.15 13.68
N ALA A 508 -20.13 -14.42 12.78
CA ALA A 508 -21.47 -14.88 13.16
C ALA A 508 -21.45 -16.24 13.88
N THR A 509 -20.44 -17.08 13.61
CA THR A 509 -20.26 -18.37 14.30
C THR A 509 -19.58 -18.26 15.66
N LEU A 510 -19.15 -17.05 16.05
CA LEU A 510 -18.42 -16.77 17.29
C LEU A 510 -19.26 -15.87 18.20
N PRO A 511 -20.06 -16.44 19.12
CA PRO A 511 -20.81 -15.65 20.10
C PRO A 511 -19.88 -14.85 21.01
N THR A 512 -20.26 -13.61 21.30
CA THR A 512 -19.45 -12.67 22.11
C THR A 512 -19.13 -13.23 23.50
N ASP A 513 -20.11 -13.84 24.18
CA ASP A 513 -19.92 -14.45 25.50
C ASP A 513 -18.88 -15.58 25.47
N ARG A 514 -18.89 -16.39 24.39
CA ARG A 514 -17.91 -17.47 24.23
C ARG A 514 -16.51 -16.93 23.96
N LEU A 515 -16.37 -15.87 23.16
CA LEU A 515 -15.07 -15.22 22.95
C LEU A 515 -14.52 -14.65 24.26
N PHE A 516 -15.39 -14.16 25.13
CA PHE A 516 -15.01 -13.62 26.42
C PHE A 516 -14.61 -14.70 27.43
N GLU A 517 -15.43 -15.74 27.60
CA GLU A 517 -15.29 -16.72 28.69
C GLU A 517 -14.44 -17.96 28.34
N ASP A 518 -14.43 -18.42 27.09
CA ASP A 518 -13.85 -19.71 26.70
C ASP A 518 -12.37 -19.60 26.27
N SER A 519 -11.43 -19.69 27.22
CA SER A 519 -9.99 -19.69 26.91
C SER A 519 -9.53 -20.82 25.99
N ARG A 520 -10.31 -21.92 25.86
CA ARG A 520 -10.00 -23.02 24.93
C ARG A 520 -10.36 -22.64 23.50
N LEU A 521 -11.41 -21.85 23.30
CA LEU A 521 -11.75 -21.26 22.01
C LEU A 521 -10.62 -20.36 21.52
N LEU A 522 -10.11 -19.47 22.38
CA LEU A 522 -8.99 -18.58 22.05
C LEU A 522 -7.74 -19.38 21.64
N ALA A 523 -7.36 -20.41 22.41
CA ALA A 523 -6.25 -21.30 22.07
C ALA A 523 -6.47 -22.13 20.78
N ARG A 524 -7.71 -22.32 20.34
CA ARG A 524 -8.03 -22.90 19.03
C ARG A 524 -7.84 -21.89 17.91
N LEU A 525 -8.25 -20.64 18.11
CA LEU A 525 -8.08 -19.57 17.12
C LEU A 525 -6.61 -19.24 16.84
N THR A 526 -5.72 -19.41 17.83
CA THR A 526 -4.27 -19.28 17.62
C THR A 526 -3.65 -20.43 16.82
N LYS A 527 -4.36 -21.57 16.68
CA LYS A 527 -3.91 -22.76 15.94
C LYS A 527 -4.67 -22.95 14.63
N ALA A 528 -5.64 -22.08 14.34
CA ALA A 528 -6.43 -22.15 13.12
C ALA A 528 -5.56 -21.78 11.91
N SER A 529 -5.80 -22.46 10.79
CA SER A 529 -5.09 -22.21 9.52
C SER A 529 -5.96 -21.47 8.49
N VAL A 530 -7.26 -21.33 8.75
CA VAL A 530 -8.26 -20.68 7.89
C VAL A 530 -9.36 -20.04 8.75
N GLY A 531 -10.10 -19.09 8.20
CA GLY A 531 -11.12 -18.32 8.91
C GLY A 531 -10.51 -17.22 9.78
N ILE A 532 -11.18 -16.89 10.89
CA ILE A 532 -10.65 -15.98 11.90
C ILE A 532 -9.54 -16.67 12.68
N ILE A 533 -8.37 -16.04 12.72
CA ILE A 533 -7.16 -16.50 13.40
C ILE A 533 -6.75 -15.41 14.39
N LEU A 534 -6.21 -15.82 15.54
CA LEU A 534 -5.58 -14.89 16.49
C LEU A 534 -4.07 -15.09 16.44
N LEU A 535 -3.35 -14.16 15.80
CA LEU A 535 -1.90 -14.10 15.86
C LEU A 535 -1.48 -13.29 17.08
N TYR A 536 -0.32 -13.60 17.66
CA TYR A 536 0.21 -12.83 18.79
C TYR A 536 1.74 -12.87 18.83
N ASN A 537 2.33 -11.83 19.42
CA ASN A 537 3.74 -11.79 19.81
C ASN A 537 3.83 -11.40 21.29
N SER A 538 4.24 -12.35 22.14
CA SER A 538 4.34 -12.15 23.59
C SER A 538 5.42 -11.14 23.96
N ASP A 539 6.53 -11.10 23.22
CA ASP A 539 7.70 -10.29 23.58
C ASP A 539 7.43 -8.79 23.32
N GLU A 540 6.67 -8.52 22.27
CA GLU A 540 6.28 -7.16 21.86
C GLU A 540 4.90 -6.75 22.40
N GLY A 541 4.16 -7.70 22.97
CA GLY A 541 2.84 -7.44 23.55
C GLY A 541 1.75 -7.18 22.50
N VAL A 542 1.81 -7.86 21.36
CA VAL A 542 0.92 -7.64 20.21
C VAL A 542 -0.09 -8.77 20.09
N ALA A 543 -1.36 -8.45 19.87
CA ALA A 543 -2.41 -9.37 19.43
C ALA A 543 -3.01 -8.88 18.12
N LYS A 544 -3.21 -9.81 17.19
CA LYS A 544 -3.62 -9.52 15.82
C LYS A 544 -4.72 -10.46 15.37
N PRO A 545 -5.99 -10.03 15.48
CA PRO A 545 -7.08 -10.68 14.76
C PRO A 545 -6.77 -10.66 13.26
N PHE A 546 -6.75 -11.84 12.65
CA PHE A 546 -6.38 -12.05 11.26
C PHE A 546 -7.44 -12.89 10.57
N TYR A 547 -7.54 -12.77 9.24
CA TYR A 547 -8.43 -13.60 8.44
C TYR A 547 -7.65 -14.26 7.31
N GLN A 548 -7.77 -15.59 7.22
CA GLN A 548 -7.21 -16.38 6.15
C GLN A 548 -8.34 -17.06 5.37
N ASP A 549 -8.38 -16.84 4.05
CA ASP A 549 -9.37 -17.47 3.20
C ASP A 549 -9.31 -19.00 3.28
N ARG A 550 -10.49 -19.65 3.32
CA ARG A 550 -10.59 -21.12 3.20
C ARG A 550 -10.18 -21.61 1.81
N LEU A 551 -10.22 -20.72 0.83
CA LEU A 551 -9.75 -20.95 -0.53
C LEU A 551 -8.22 -21.00 -0.57
N GLN A 552 -7.66 -22.19 -0.81
CA GLN A 552 -6.23 -22.38 -1.06
C GLN A 552 -5.86 -21.96 -2.49
N LEU A 553 -6.02 -20.67 -2.83
CA LEU A 553 -5.78 -20.17 -4.18
C LEU A 553 -4.38 -20.50 -4.68
N GLN A 554 -3.36 -20.35 -3.83
CA GLN A 554 -1.97 -20.63 -4.21
C GLN A 554 -1.79 -22.05 -4.74
N LEU A 555 -2.36 -23.05 -4.05
CA LEU A 555 -2.35 -24.44 -4.48
C LEU A 555 -3.09 -24.63 -5.81
N VAL A 556 -4.20 -23.91 -6.02
CA VAL A 556 -4.95 -23.93 -7.28
C VAL A 556 -4.13 -23.34 -8.44
N LEU A 557 -3.40 -22.26 -8.20
CA LEU A 557 -2.52 -21.62 -9.19
C LEU A 557 -1.33 -22.53 -9.53
N GLU A 558 -0.71 -23.18 -8.54
CA GLU A 558 0.36 -24.16 -8.75
C GLU A 558 -0.14 -25.34 -9.59
N GLN A 559 -1.28 -25.94 -9.22
CA GLN A 559 -1.91 -27.02 -10.00
C GLN A 559 -2.28 -26.59 -11.42
N MET A 560 -2.61 -25.32 -11.65
CA MET A 560 -2.86 -24.77 -12.97
C MET A 560 -1.59 -24.71 -13.81
N GLN A 561 -0.47 -24.27 -13.22
CA GLN A 561 0.83 -24.21 -13.90
C GLN A 561 1.39 -25.60 -14.24
N ASP A 562 1.01 -26.63 -13.49
CA ASP A 562 1.43 -28.02 -13.72
C ASP A 562 0.71 -28.72 -14.90
N GLN A 563 -0.38 -28.14 -15.43
CA GLN A 563 -1.15 -28.76 -16.51
C GLN A 563 -0.33 -28.83 -17.82
N GLN A 564 -0.16 -30.03 -18.38
CA GLN A 564 0.65 -30.25 -19.61
C GLN A 564 -0.17 -30.30 -20.91
N GLU A 565 -1.51 -30.35 -20.81
CA GLU A 565 -2.42 -30.47 -21.95
C GLU A 565 -3.41 -29.31 -21.95
N ILE A 566 -3.64 -28.68 -23.13
CA ILE A 566 -4.52 -27.51 -23.26
C ILE A 566 -5.97 -27.84 -22.85
N SER A 567 -6.48 -29.01 -23.23
CA SER A 567 -7.83 -29.46 -22.86
C SER A 567 -7.99 -29.64 -21.34
N ARG A 568 -6.99 -30.22 -20.67
CA ARG A 568 -6.98 -30.36 -19.20
C ARG A 568 -6.91 -29.01 -18.51
N LEU A 569 -6.08 -28.09 -19.01
CA LEU A 569 -5.99 -26.72 -18.50
C LEU A 569 -7.34 -25.99 -18.61
N LYS A 570 -7.99 -26.03 -19.78
CA LYS A 570 -9.33 -25.45 -19.98
C LYS A 570 -10.35 -26.04 -19.00
N ASN A 571 -10.41 -27.36 -18.87
CA ASN A 571 -11.35 -28.02 -17.96
C ASN A 571 -11.07 -27.66 -16.48
N PHE A 572 -9.80 -27.61 -16.09
CA PHE A 572 -9.39 -27.18 -14.75
C PHE A 572 -9.83 -25.75 -14.47
N TYR A 573 -9.52 -24.80 -15.37
CA TYR A 573 -9.92 -23.40 -15.26
C TYR A 573 -11.43 -23.24 -15.10
N HIS A 574 -12.25 -23.85 -15.97
CA HIS A 574 -13.71 -23.74 -15.90
C HIS A 574 -14.27 -24.34 -14.60
N ARG A 575 -13.70 -25.46 -14.14
CA ARG A 575 -14.12 -26.10 -12.87
C ARG A 575 -13.83 -25.20 -11.67
N GLU A 576 -12.62 -24.67 -11.58
CA GLU A 576 -12.24 -23.80 -10.45
C GLU A 576 -12.95 -22.44 -10.52
N LEU A 577 -13.14 -21.87 -11.71
CA LEU A 577 -13.94 -20.65 -11.90
C LEU A 577 -15.39 -20.85 -11.47
N LYS A 578 -15.99 -22.00 -11.77
CA LYS A 578 -17.34 -22.34 -11.31
C LYS A 578 -17.41 -22.46 -9.79
N LYS A 579 -16.39 -23.02 -9.15
CA LYS A 579 -16.32 -23.06 -7.67
C LYS A 579 -16.25 -21.65 -7.10
N LEU A 580 -15.39 -20.79 -7.63
CA LEU A 580 -15.25 -19.40 -7.18
C LEU A 580 -16.59 -18.63 -7.28
N LYS A 581 -17.31 -18.80 -8.39
CA LYS A 581 -18.64 -18.19 -8.59
C LYS A 581 -19.72 -18.68 -7.62
N ASN A 582 -19.50 -19.82 -6.96
CA ASN A 582 -20.46 -20.39 -6.00
C ASN A 582 -20.20 -19.95 -4.55
N TYR A 583 -19.14 -19.21 -4.26
CA TYR A 583 -18.93 -18.64 -2.93
C TYR A 583 -19.90 -17.48 -2.67
N THR A 584 -20.27 -17.32 -1.41
CA THR A 584 -21.22 -16.28 -0.95
C THR A 584 -20.62 -14.88 -0.90
N TYR A 585 -19.30 -14.76 -1.08
CA TYR A 585 -18.56 -13.51 -0.97
C TYR A 585 -17.82 -13.13 -2.26
N HIS A 586 -17.38 -11.87 -2.36
CA HIS A 586 -16.64 -11.35 -3.51
C HIS A 586 -15.34 -12.14 -3.77
N THR A 587 -15.26 -12.82 -4.91
CA THR A 587 -14.07 -13.55 -5.37
C THR A 587 -13.48 -13.03 -6.68
N GLU A 588 -13.85 -11.82 -7.14
CA GLU A 588 -13.43 -11.30 -8.45
C GLU A 588 -11.91 -11.20 -8.60
N ASP A 589 -11.22 -10.84 -7.52
CA ASP A 589 -9.77 -10.80 -7.48
C ASP A 589 -9.14 -12.19 -7.67
N TYR A 590 -9.76 -13.23 -7.10
CA TYR A 590 -9.37 -14.62 -7.34
C TYR A 590 -9.69 -15.09 -8.76
N GLN A 591 -10.83 -14.69 -9.30
CA GLN A 591 -11.20 -14.99 -10.69
C GLN A 591 -10.19 -14.37 -11.66
N LYS A 592 -9.73 -13.14 -11.37
CA LYS A 592 -8.69 -12.47 -12.14
C LYS A 592 -7.35 -13.20 -12.06
N LEU A 593 -6.86 -13.51 -10.85
CA LEU A 593 -5.61 -14.26 -10.69
C LEU A 593 -5.65 -15.64 -11.38
N LEU A 594 -6.78 -16.34 -11.26
CA LEU A 594 -7.01 -17.62 -11.93
C LEU A 594 -7.02 -17.45 -13.46
N SER A 595 -7.64 -16.38 -13.97
CA SER A 595 -7.66 -16.04 -15.38
C SER A 595 -6.25 -15.71 -15.89
N ASP A 596 -5.51 -14.85 -15.20
CA ASP A 596 -4.16 -14.43 -15.60
C ASP A 596 -3.22 -15.65 -15.66
N SER A 597 -3.23 -16.50 -14.62
CA SER A 597 -2.47 -17.76 -14.60
C SER A 597 -2.89 -18.73 -15.71
N PHE A 598 -4.18 -18.79 -16.04
CA PHE A 598 -4.69 -19.62 -17.14
C PHE A 598 -4.13 -19.15 -18.49
N HIS A 599 -4.19 -17.84 -18.77
CA HIS A 599 -3.69 -17.27 -20.02
C HIS A 599 -2.17 -17.44 -20.13
N GLU A 600 -1.43 -17.20 -19.05
CA GLU A 600 0.03 -17.42 -19.01
C GLU A 600 0.39 -18.88 -19.33
N ARG A 601 -0.29 -19.85 -18.70
CA ARG A 601 -0.02 -21.27 -18.95
C ARG A 601 -0.47 -21.70 -20.34
N LEU A 602 -1.61 -21.21 -20.83
CA LEU A 602 -2.10 -21.49 -22.17
C LEU A 602 -1.10 -21.02 -23.22
N GLN A 603 -0.55 -19.82 -23.08
CA GLN A 603 0.47 -19.29 -23.96
C GLN A 603 1.72 -20.20 -23.99
N LYS A 604 2.22 -20.62 -22.82
CA LYS A 604 3.37 -21.55 -22.73
C LYS A 604 3.10 -22.89 -23.44
N LEU A 605 1.89 -23.45 -23.29
CA LEU A 605 1.50 -24.69 -23.96
C LEU A 605 1.38 -24.52 -25.49
N ILE A 606 0.84 -23.39 -25.95
CA ILE A 606 0.77 -23.04 -27.38
C ILE A 606 2.18 -22.94 -27.97
N GLU A 607 3.10 -22.25 -27.32
CA GLU A 607 4.49 -22.13 -27.76
C GLU A 607 5.20 -23.49 -27.82
N GLN A 608 4.95 -24.37 -26.84
CA GLN A 608 5.47 -25.74 -26.85
C GLN A 608 4.88 -26.57 -27.99
N ALA A 609 3.57 -26.46 -28.25
CA ALA A 609 2.90 -27.13 -29.36
C ALA A 609 3.46 -26.65 -30.71
N LEU A 610 3.64 -25.33 -30.87
CA LEU A 610 4.25 -24.71 -32.05
C LEU A 610 5.67 -25.23 -32.30
N LYS A 611 6.53 -25.27 -31.27
CA LYS A 611 7.90 -25.80 -31.39
C LYS A 611 7.91 -27.28 -31.78
N ASN A 612 7.06 -28.09 -31.16
CA ASN A 612 6.95 -29.52 -31.47
C ASN A 612 6.47 -29.77 -32.90
N LEU A 613 5.44 -29.04 -33.34
CA LEU A 613 4.89 -29.17 -34.68
C LEU A 613 5.81 -28.55 -35.74
N GLN A 614 6.55 -27.49 -35.44
CA GLN A 614 7.62 -26.98 -36.31
C GLN A 614 8.69 -28.04 -36.56
N LYS A 615 9.12 -28.75 -35.49
CA LYS A 615 10.06 -29.87 -35.61
C LYS A 615 9.47 -31.00 -36.47
N LYS A 616 8.20 -31.35 -36.24
CA LYS A 616 7.48 -32.37 -37.03
C LYS A 616 7.39 -31.98 -38.51
N MET A 617 7.08 -30.72 -38.82
CA MET A 617 6.96 -30.19 -40.19
C MET A 617 8.31 -30.20 -40.91
N ARG A 618 9.40 -29.79 -40.24
CA ARG A 618 10.77 -29.85 -40.79
C ARG A 618 11.24 -31.26 -41.13
N GLN A 619 10.71 -32.28 -40.47
CA GLN A 619 11.07 -33.69 -40.69
C GLN A 619 10.31 -34.35 -41.85
N GLN A 620 9.24 -33.72 -42.36
CA GLN A 620 8.45 -34.29 -43.45
C GLN A 620 9.21 -34.22 -44.79
N ARG A 621 8.96 -35.23 -45.65
CA ARG A 621 9.61 -35.39 -46.96
C ARG A 621 8.64 -35.32 -48.15
N SER A 622 7.33 -35.20 -47.91
CA SER A 622 6.31 -35.06 -48.95
C SER A 622 5.43 -33.85 -48.70
N PHE A 623 4.87 -33.29 -49.78
CA PHE A 623 3.95 -32.15 -49.71
C PHE A 623 2.69 -32.49 -48.90
N SER A 624 2.07 -33.65 -49.16
CA SER A 624 0.89 -34.14 -48.42
C SER A 624 1.12 -34.30 -46.92
N ALA A 625 2.34 -34.66 -46.51
CA ALA A 625 2.65 -34.82 -45.10
C ALA A 625 2.87 -33.49 -44.38
N ILE A 626 3.44 -32.48 -45.07
CA ILE A 626 3.52 -31.10 -44.54
C ILE A 626 2.13 -30.50 -44.44
N GLU A 627 1.28 -30.67 -45.45
CA GLU A 627 -0.09 -30.17 -45.48
C GLU A 627 -0.93 -30.74 -44.33
N ARG A 628 -0.79 -32.04 -44.04
CA ARG A 628 -1.44 -32.65 -42.86
C ARG A 628 -0.98 -32.01 -41.55
N VAL A 629 0.32 -31.75 -41.40
CA VAL A 629 0.85 -31.09 -40.18
C VAL A 629 0.38 -29.63 -40.11
N PHE A 630 0.25 -28.93 -41.24
CA PHE A 630 -0.31 -27.59 -41.30
C PHE A 630 -1.80 -27.57 -40.92
N ALA A 631 -2.60 -28.51 -41.44
CA ALA A 631 -4.01 -28.65 -41.08
C ALA A 631 -4.21 -28.97 -39.59
N GLU A 632 -3.38 -29.85 -39.01
CA GLU A 632 -3.35 -30.10 -37.56
C GLU A 632 -3.10 -28.80 -36.76
N LEU A 633 -2.23 -27.93 -37.28
CA LEU A 633 -1.85 -26.67 -36.64
C LEU A 633 -2.95 -25.61 -36.76
N MET A 634 -3.58 -25.50 -37.92
CA MET A 634 -4.70 -24.59 -38.14
C MET A 634 -5.94 -24.98 -37.32
N ALA A 635 -6.23 -26.27 -37.18
CA ALA A 635 -7.30 -26.74 -36.30
C ALA A 635 -7.02 -26.38 -34.82
N LEU A 636 -5.77 -26.52 -34.39
CA LEU A 636 -5.36 -26.14 -33.04
C LEU A 636 -5.38 -24.62 -32.83
N ALA A 637 -5.09 -23.84 -33.87
CA ALA A 637 -5.17 -22.38 -33.86
C ALA A 637 -6.62 -21.89 -33.72
N GLU A 638 -7.55 -22.53 -34.43
CA GLU A 638 -8.99 -22.23 -34.36
C GLU A 638 -9.58 -22.58 -32.99
N GLU A 639 -9.27 -23.77 -32.45
CA GLU A 639 -9.79 -24.22 -31.14
C GLU A 639 -9.28 -23.36 -29.96
N ASN A 640 -8.12 -22.74 -30.11
CA ASN A 640 -7.42 -22.02 -29.03
C ASN A 640 -7.24 -20.53 -29.29
N ALA A 641 -7.91 -19.98 -30.31
CA ALA A 641 -7.92 -18.57 -30.66
C ALA A 641 -6.51 -17.96 -30.72
N PHE A 642 -5.65 -18.52 -31.59
CA PHE A 642 -4.32 -17.97 -31.82
C PHE A 642 -4.41 -16.51 -32.28
N SER A 643 -3.43 -15.70 -31.88
CA SER A 643 -3.25 -14.33 -32.38
C SER A 643 -2.93 -14.33 -33.88
N GLU A 644 -3.18 -13.20 -34.55
CA GLU A 644 -2.82 -13.01 -35.96
C GLU A 644 -1.33 -13.28 -36.22
N GLU A 645 -0.45 -12.82 -35.32
CA GLU A 645 0.99 -13.08 -35.40
C GLU A 645 1.31 -14.58 -35.35
N GLN A 646 0.64 -15.35 -34.50
CA GLN A 646 0.82 -16.79 -34.40
C GLN A 646 0.30 -17.52 -35.65
N ILE A 647 -0.82 -17.08 -36.21
CA ILE A 647 -1.37 -17.63 -37.46
C ILE A 647 -0.42 -17.31 -38.63
N GLN A 648 0.13 -16.10 -38.68
CA GLN A 648 1.11 -15.71 -39.68
C GLN A 648 2.38 -16.57 -39.56
N LEU A 649 2.91 -16.76 -38.35
CA LEU A 649 4.07 -17.61 -38.12
C LEU A 649 3.85 -19.05 -38.60
N VAL A 650 2.65 -19.60 -38.37
CA VAL A 650 2.25 -20.94 -38.84
C VAL A 650 2.21 -21.01 -40.37
N THR A 651 1.71 -19.96 -41.00
CA THR A 651 1.65 -19.82 -42.46
C THR A 651 3.05 -19.73 -43.05
N ASP A 652 3.90 -18.86 -42.52
CA ASP A 652 5.30 -18.71 -42.93
C ASP A 652 6.08 -20.01 -42.77
N MET A 653 5.84 -20.74 -41.68
CA MET A 653 6.42 -22.07 -41.46
C MET A 653 6.00 -23.07 -42.55
N TYR A 654 4.74 -23.06 -42.96
CA TYR A 654 4.25 -23.91 -44.03
C TYR A 654 4.89 -23.55 -45.37
N GLU A 655 4.88 -22.27 -45.74
CA GLU A 655 5.45 -21.79 -47.00
C GLU A 655 6.94 -22.09 -47.10
N PHE A 656 7.70 -21.79 -46.04
CA PHE A 656 9.13 -22.09 -45.98
C PHE A 656 9.41 -23.58 -46.19
N ASN A 657 8.65 -24.47 -45.54
CA ASN A 657 8.87 -25.91 -45.68
C ASN A 657 8.39 -26.45 -47.04
N ARG A 658 7.33 -25.87 -47.62
CA ARG A 658 6.87 -26.16 -48.98
C ARG A 658 7.96 -25.79 -49.98
N ASP A 659 8.51 -24.58 -49.90
CA ASP A 659 9.54 -24.10 -50.83
C ASP A 659 10.83 -24.91 -50.68
N ARG A 660 11.22 -25.29 -49.46
CA ARG A 660 12.34 -26.22 -49.24
C ARG A 660 12.14 -27.57 -49.94
N LEU A 661 10.92 -28.13 -49.94
CA LEU A 661 10.63 -29.36 -50.68
C LEU A 661 10.63 -29.12 -52.19
N ARG A 662 10.09 -27.99 -52.67
CA ARG A 662 10.14 -27.59 -54.08
C ARG A 662 11.59 -27.53 -54.56
N SER A 663 12.45 -26.76 -53.91
CA SER A 663 13.86 -26.63 -54.30
C SER A 663 14.59 -27.97 -54.33
N ARG A 664 14.42 -28.80 -53.28
CA ARG A 664 15.02 -30.14 -53.25
C ARG A 664 14.53 -31.03 -54.38
N ARG A 665 13.24 -30.96 -54.72
CA ARG A 665 12.69 -31.78 -55.80
C ARG A 665 13.13 -31.27 -57.16
N LEU A 666 13.21 -29.96 -57.36
CA LEU A 666 13.73 -29.35 -58.60
C LEU A 666 15.17 -29.80 -58.86
N GLU A 667 16.04 -29.72 -57.85
CA GLU A 667 17.42 -30.20 -57.94
C GLU A 667 17.53 -31.70 -58.22
N ALA A 668 16.58 -32.51 -57.71
CA ALA A 668 16.54 -33.93 -57.98
C ALA A 668 16.10 -34.19 -59.43
N ILE A 669 15.04 -33.52 -59.90
CA ILE A 669 14.56 -33.62 -61.28
C ILE A 669 15.64 -33.16 -62.26
N TYR A 670 16.34 -32.06 -61.99
CA TYR A 670 17.45 -31.58 -62.83
C TYR A 670 18.58 -32.60 -62.91
N ARG A 671 18.93 -33.24 -61.78
CA ARG A 671 19.92 -34.33 -61.77
C ARG A 671 19.45 -35.57 -62.53
N GLU A 672 18.18 -35.94 -62.40
CA GLU A 672 17.58 -37.05 -63.14
C GLU A 672 17.60 -36.78 -64.65
N ILE A 673 17.20 -35.56 -65.08
CA ILE A 673 17.21 -35.12 -66.49
C ILE A 673 18.64 -35.07 -67.05
N HIS A 674 19.58 -34.38 -66.38
CA HIS A 674 20.97 -34.29 -66.85
C HIS A 674 21.72 -35.63 -66.78
N GLY A 675 21.25 -36.59 -65.99
CA GLY A 675 21.79 -37.93 -65.92
C GLY A 675 21.42 -38.83 -67.10
N CYS A 676 20.41 -38.45 -67.90
CA CYS A 676 20.04 -39.18 -69.11
C CYS A 676 21.14 -39.02 -70.18
N SER A 677 21.66 -40.14 -70.68
CA SER A 677 22.73 -40.17 -71.68
C SER A 677 22.21 -40.40 -73.11
N THR A 678 20.92 -40.72 -73.26
CA THR A 678 20.26 -40.91 -74.56
C THR A 678 18.90 -40.25 -74.60
N THR A 679 18.43 -39.91 -75.81
CA THR A 679 17.08 -39.35 -76.02
C THR A 679 15.99 -40.34 -75.59
N ALA A 680 16.20 -41.65 -75.77
CA ALA A 680 15.26 -42.68 -75.33
C ALA A 680 15.06 -42.69 -73.81
N GLU A 681 16.14 -42.61 -73.02
CA GLU A 681 16.08 -42.53 -71.55
C GLU A 681 15.34 -41.27 -71.07
N LEU A 682 15.59 -40.14 -71.73
CA LEU A 682 14.95 -38.86 -71.42
C LEU A 682 13.43 -38.91 -71.69
N PHE A 683 13.02 -39.47 -72.83
CA PHE A 683 11.60 -39.67 -73.17
C PHE A 683 10.90 -40.73 -72.30
N GLU A 684 11.61 -41.71 -71.74
CA GLU A 684 11.03 -42.63 -70.74
C GLU A 684 10.86 -42.01 -69.34
N LEU A 685 11.72 -41.05 -68.99
CA LEU A 685 11.66 -40.31 -67.73
C LEU A 685 10.53 -39.26 -67.73
N TRP A 686 10.28 -38.60 -68.86
CA TRP A 686 9.32 -37.50 -68.98
C TRP A 686 7.88 -37.83 -68.54
N PRO A 687 7.27 -38.98 -68.93
CA PRO A 687 5.94 -39.34 -68.46
C PRO A 687 5.85 -39.49 -66.94
N LYS A 688 6.93 -39.95 -66.30
CA LYS A 688 7.00 -40.12 -64.83
C LYS A 688 7.05 -38.76 -64.13
N ILE A 689 7.89 -37.85 -64.62
CA ILE A 689 7.98 -36.47 -64.11
C ILE A 689 6.65 -35.75 -64.34
N ARG A 690 6.06 -35.85 -65.54
CA ARG A 690 4.80 -35.19 -65.88
C ARG A 690 3.63 -35.67 -65.01
N LEU A 691 3.54 -36.97 -64.74
CA LEU A 691 2.52 -37.53 -63.83
C LEU A 691 2.68 -36.99 -62.41
N GLU A 692 3.92 -36.83 -61.94
CA GLU A 692 4.20 -36.25 -60.63
C GLU A 692 3.88 -34.75 -60.53
N LEU A 693 4.22 -33.98 -61.58
CA LEU A 693 3.87 -32.56 -61.69
C LEU A 693 2.35 -32.37 -61.61
N MET A 694 1.59 -33.18 -62.37
CA MET A 694 0.12 -33.16 -62.32
C MET A 694 -0.42 -33.50 -60.93
N ASN A 695 0.14 -34.51 -60.26
CA ASN A 695 -0.33 -34.95 -58.94
C ASN A 695 0.00 -33.97 -57.80
N ASN A 696 0.97 -33.05 -57.99
CA ASN A 696 1.41 -32.09 -56.97
C ASN A 696 1.25 -30.63 -57.42
N GLN A 697 0.45 -30.38 -58.46
CA GLN A 697 0.32 -29.07 -59.11
C GLN A 697 -0.03 -27.94 -58.14
N SER A 698 -0.88 -28.20 -57.15
CA SER A 698 -1.28 -27.25 -56.09
C SER A 698 -0.11 -26.78 -55.22
N HIS A 699 0.97 -27.57 -55.10
CA HIS A 699 2.14 -27.24 -54.28
C HIS A 699 3.32 -26.73 -55.12
N LEU A 700 3.42 -27.14 -56.38
CA LEU A 700 4.55 -26.83 -57.25
C LEU A 700 4.35 -25.52 -58.02
N GLY A 701 3.12 -25.22 -58.46
CA GLY A 701 2.81 -24.01 -59.23
C GLY A 701 3.39 -24.02 -60.66
N LYS A 702 2.86 -23.12 -61.51
CA LYS A 702 3.15 -23.09 -62.94
C LYS A 702 4.61 -22.77 -63.28
N GLU A 703 5.23 -21.85 -62.54
CA GLU A 703 6.64 -21.47 -62.74
C GLU A 703 7.59 -22.67 -62.55
N PHE A 704 7.27 -23.58 -61.63
CA PHE A 704 8.05 -24.80 -61.41
C PHE A 704 7.93 -25.77 -62.60
N GLU A 705 6.71 -25.93 -63.14
CA GLU A 705 6.47 -26.74 -64.33
C GLU A 705 7.23 -26.18 -65.54
N ASP A 706 7.24 -24.86 -65.71
CA ASP A 706 7.97 -24.17 -66.78
C ASP A 706 9.49 -24.36 -66.64
N LEU A 707 10.03 -24.28 -65.41
CA LEU A 707 11.44 -24.54 -65.11
C LEU A 707 11.87 -25.98 -65.38
N VAL A 708 11.00 -26.95 -65.08
CA VAL A 708 11.26 -28.37 -65.38
C VAL A 708 11.19 -28.64 -66.88
N THR A 709 10.21 -28.04 -67.57
CA THR A 709 10.05 -28.16 -69.03
C THR A 709 11.23 -27.53 -69.77
N SER A 710 11.68 -26.35 -69.36
CA SER A 710 12.84 -25.71 -69.96
C SER A 710 14.13 -26.51 -69.76
N CYS A 711 14.32 -27.14 -68.59
CA CYS A 711 15.46 -28.02 -68.35
C CYS A 711 15.41 -29.28 -69.23
N PHE A 712 14.21 -29.86 -69.40
CA PHE A 712 13.99 -30.99 -70.29
C PHE A 712 14.34 -30.64 -71.75
N ASP A 713 13.82 -29.51 -72.25
CA ASP A 713 14.06 -29.05 -73.63
C ASP A 713 15.56 -28.77 -73.86
N GLN A 714 16.24 -28.15 -72.90
CA GLN A 714 17.69 -27.90 -72.98
C GLN A 714 18.50 -29.20 -73.05
N GLN A 715 18.15 -30.22 -72.25
CA GLN A 715 18.84 -31.50 -72.28
C GLN A 715 18.56 -32.26 -73.58
N LEU A 716 17.32 -32.19 -74.09
CA LEU A 716 16.96 -32.77 -75.38
C LEU A 716 17.79 -32.14 -76.52
N GLU A 717 17.90 -30.81 -76.55
CA GLU A 717 18.76 -30.12 -77.53
C GLU A 717 20.24 -30.53 -77.42
N GLN A 718 20.76 -30.75 -76.20
CA GLN A 718 22.15 -31.19 -76.01
C GLN A 718 22.37 -32.62 -76.51
N LEU A 719 21.43 -33.54 -76.24
CA LEU A 719 21.51 -34.94 -76.68
C LEU A 719 21.24 -35.12 -78.17
N GLU A 720 20.53 -34.19 -78.83
CA GLU A 720 20.33 -34.19 -80.29
C GLU A 720 21.51 -33.56 -81.07
N ARG A 721 22.33 -32.73 -80.41
CA ARG A 721 23.55 -32.13 -80.97
C ARG A 721 24.82 -32.94 -80.72
N SER A 722 24.76 -33.90 -79.79
CA SER A 722 25.83 -34.85 -79.46
C SER A 722 25.66 -36.13 -80.27
#